data_AF-A0A935KPE2-F1
#
_entry.id   AF-A0A935KPE2-F1
#
_cell.length_a   1.000
_cell.length_b   1.000
_cell.length_c   1.000
_cell.angle_alpha   90.00
_cell.angle_beta   90.00
_cell.angle_gamma   90.00
#
_symmetry.space_group_name_H-M   'P 1'
#
loop_
_entity.id
_entity.type
_entity.pdbx_description
1 polymer ?
#
loop_
_entity_poly.entity_id
_entity_poly.type
_entity_poly.pdbx_seq_one_letter_code
_entity_poly.pdbx_strand_id
1 'polypeptide(L)'
;MSRAARAQGAALPARRQPGAARLLLGGLVALLTAASTQRAGAAPTATTAIAIVGEATASAQALRERLLLDRGFVAAPLERARVIWAIGDLQPALQRLVLARVRDGGAGLVVVPGRAPAAWLRALGLTLRGTARGPVAAQATSLAPPALAGDVVWASAPQLGARYRLGAAAGGGSAAQVLVETAAAHAGGRDPVLLSAGLGHGRLYVWSARLTDASNRELLLWPYAGYLLYWVSSAAAAQPPQRFADWSRAPVPGRSNLTLLLLLLGAGWVVTWALFARARAYSRAHPELAETFFAHERAASGGAAAGGGASSADAWSRIGFARPLAGFLTLTSILLLLFVPYYWLTNLLIPNRVQPFPQAKGIWDFSWEALQVAWFLFDAGTFTAFVKYFAEYRSKDPARALRSAQFFVWWQVLSGLVFVTLASLAALLILPHTRYSYSAHFVVLIALIQYPGIFGLLTVFFQAYQRFDLNVGLDLLSDWLLRFALQIPCVLLLRAWGRSHPQYGEAFGAALGIGVGFYLSMIVTFVIGVPLYRRQGLRLLPLFLVHFDRGTAKQLLSYGLRVVSGQVFYRAAKTIERVVISLLLINYTEWLGLESQIHYNLMFLFPIAYRFFETAMAALSESHGNGKHTLTQYYLARFLQMGGLYAAVGASLLWALGPAFVRQAMDPQWARAAEYLTLAALVGVFFAPAWLSDMLQKGAGRPGLFALMLGGEQALRIGLFWVLIPKLQFTGFYVALLATIVLKVVVGWTINHRSIVRLRFFAWQMAVAPLLTGAANYALWRLVAAALPPLGAVGFTIFFFGAALLSFPICFFALGLCGGFDRYLADELAQAWRMTGALRPVARLLYAAAHAGFSLSPLHDRFPITLAPQAAAEAQSLEHRALEGRNHGSS
;
A
#
# COMPACT_ATOMS: atom_id res chain seq x y z
N MET A 1 -23.64 -47.56 42.02
CA MET A 1 -22.80 -47.66 43.23
C MET A 1 -21.34 -47.68 42.82
N SER A 2 -20.52 -46.88 43.51
CA SER A 2 -19.11 -47.13 43.86
C SER A 2 -18.01 -47.27 42.79
N ARG A 3 -17.19 -46.21 42.77
CA ARG A 3 -15.76 -46.04 42.44
C ARG A 3 -14.77 -47.24 42.55
N ALA A 4 -13.73 -47.11 41.68
CA ALA A 4 -12.29 -47.43 41.84
C ALA A 4 -11.85 -48.92 41.75
N ALA A 5 -10.74 -49.33 41.11
CA ALA A 5 -9.44 -48.68 40.86
C ALA A 5 -8.61 -49.32 39.70
N ARG A 6 -7.71 -48.51 39.09
CA ARG A 6 -6.31 -48.72 38.54
C ARG A 6 -5.98 -50.04 37.77
N ALA A 7 -5.23 -50.07 36.65
CA ALA A 7 -3.96 -49.40 36.36
C ALA A 7 -3.51 -49.44 34.86
N GLN A 8 -2.96 -48.30 34.39
CA GLN A 8 -1.68 -48.09 33.66
C GLN A 8 -1.39 -48.73 32.27
N GLY A 9 -0.99 -47.87 31.31
CA GLY A 9 -0.29 -48.28 30.08
C GLY A 9 -0.10 -47.19 29.01
N ALA A 10 0.93 -46.35 29.19
CA ALA A 10 1.68 -45.58 28.16
C ALA A 10 1.02 -44.39 27.42
N ALA A 11 1.37 -43.18 27.90
CA ALA A 11 1.29 -41.92 27.17
C ALA A 11 2.60 -41.65 26.39
N LEU A 12 2.49 -41.20 25.13
CA LEU A 12 3.59 -40.56 24.38
C LEU A 12 3.42 -39.03 24.44
N PRO A 13 4.49 -38.25 24.69
CA PRO A 13 4.37 -36.80 24.86
C PRO A 13 4.27 -36.09 23.51
N ALA A 14 3.23 -35.29 23.35
CA ALA A 14 3.15 -34.28 22.29
C ALA A 14 4.25 -33.23 22.51
N ARG A 15 5.39 -33.40 21.84
CA ARG A 15 6.42 -32.34 21.71
C ARG A 15 5.77 -31.16 20.98
N ARG A 16 5.44 -30.12 21.73
CA ARG A 16 5.15 -28.78 21.21
C ARG A 16 6.41 -28.28 20.50
N GLN A 17 6.47 -28.44 19.18
CA GLN A 17 7.44 -27.71 18.37
C GLN A 17 7.17 -26.21 18.52
N PRO A 18 8.18 -25.37 18.80
CA PRO A 18 8.00 -23.93 18.74
C PRO A 18 7.68 -23.55 17.29
N GLY A 19 6.49 -22.97 17.07
CA GLY A 19 6.03 -22.61 15.73
C GLY A 19 7.00 -21.67 15.02
N ALA A 20 7.16 -21.83 13.71
CA ALA A 20 8.03 -21.02 12.84
C ALA A 20 7.86 -19.50 13.03
N ALA A 21 6.69 -19.05 13.49
CA ALA A 21 6.43 -17.67 13.88
C ALA A 21 7.31 -17.17 15.06
N ARG A 22 7.61 -18.03 16.05
CA ARG A 22 8.53 -17.68 17.15
C ARG A 22 9.99 -17.65 16.70
N LEU A 23 10.38 -18.49 15.74
CA LEU A 23 11.71 -18.47 15.15
C LEU A 23 11.93 -17.23 14.24
N LEU A 24 10.89 -16.80 13.52
CA LEU A 24 10.94 -15.59 12.68
C LEU A 24 10.82 -14.30 13.51
N LEU A 25 9.92 -14.24 14.49
CA LEU A 25 9.83 -13.09 15.42
C LEU A 25 11.07 -13.03 16.31
N GLY A 26 11.56 -14.17 16.77
CA GLY A 26 12.84 -14.30 17.47
C GLY A 26 14.03 -13.94 16.58
N GLY A 27 14.00 -14.28 15.29
CA GLY A 27 15.00 -13.88 14.30
C GLY A 27 14.97 -12.40 13.97
N LEU A 28 13.79 -11.78 13.93
CA LEU A 28 13.63 -10.34 13.72
C LEU A 28 14.06 -9.55 14.97
N VAL A 29 13.67 -10.00 16.16
CA VAL A 29 14.15 -9.45 17.43
C VAL A 29 15.66 -9.68 17.57
N ALA A 30 16.18 -10.85 17.17
CA ALA A 30 17.61 -11.14 17.14
C ALA A 30 18.36 -10.32 16.09
N LEU A 31 17.76 -9.98 14.95
CA LEU A 31 18.32 -9.03 13.98
C LEU A 31 18.36 -7.61 14.54
N LEU A 32 17.31 -7.20 15.25
CA LEU A 32 17.22 -5.90 15.90
C LEU A 32 18.13 -5.79 17.14
N THR A 33 18.37 -6.89 17.87
CA THR A 33 19.30 -6.94 19.01
C THR A 33 20.74 -7.28 18.61
N ALA A 34 20.98 -8.03 17.53
CA ALA A 34 22.32 -8.15 16.95
C ALA A 34 22.75 -6.85 16.23
N ALA A 35 21.79 -6.03 15.82
CA ALA A 35 22.07 -4.65 15.40
C ALA A 35 22.47 -3.73 16.57
N SER A 36 22.28 -4.14 17.83
CA SER A 36 22.81 -3.42 19.00
C SER A 36 24.19 -3.91 19.45
N THR A 37 24.66 -5.09 18.97
CA THR A 37 26.05 -5.52 19.15
C THR A 37 26.95 -4.87 18.09
N GLN A 38 27.46 -3.69 18.47
CA GLN A 38 28.31 -2.82 17.66
C GLN A 38 29.56 -3.49 17.07
N ARG A 39 29.98 -2.96 15.91
CA ARG A 39 31.33 -3.08 15.34
C ARG A 39 32.41 -2.98 16.42
N ALA A 40 33.12 -4.06 16.66
CA ALA A 40 34.42 -4.06 17.34
C ALA A 40 35.60 -3.81 16.39
N GLY A 41 35.36 -3.44 15.11
CA GLY A 41 36.37 -3.54 14.06
C GLY A 41 36.67 -2.29 13.22
N ALA A 42 36.11 -1.12 13.52
CA ALA A 42 36.65 0.12 12.95
C ALA A 42 37.72 0.62 13.92
N ALA A 43 38.98 0.71 13.46
CA ALA A 43 40.08 1.29 14.23
C ALA A 43 39.59 2.58 14.92
N PRO A 44 39.92 2.83 16.21
CA PRO A 44 39.51 4.06 16.87
C PRO A 44 40.05 5.23 16.06
N THR A 45 39.18 5.89 15.29
CA THR A 45 39.45 7.25 14.82
C THR A 45 39.81 8.03 16.07
N ALA A 46 41.01 8.61 16.09
CA ALA A 46 41.51 9.39 17.21
C ALA A 46 40.38 10.26 17.77
N THR A 47 40.05 10.04 19.05
CA THR A 47 38.95 10.74 19.70
C THR A 47 39.18 12.25 19.60
N THR A 48 38.24 12.94 18.99
CA THR A 48 38.34 14.38 18.78
C THR A 48 37.72 15.09 19.98
N ALA A 49 38.55 15.85 20.70
CA ALA A 49 38.13 16.68 21.81
C ALA A 49 37.21 17.81 21.31
N ILE A 50 35.97 17.85 21.79
CA ILE A 50 34.98 18.89 21.45
C ILE A 50 34.61 19.69 22.70
N ALA A 51 34.66 21.02 22.60
CA ALA A 51 34.02 21.92 23.55
C ALA A 51 32.68 22.39 23.00
N ILE A 52 31.63 22.39 23.82
CA ILE A 52 30.30 22.88 23.46
C ILE A 52 29.99 24.05 24.38
N VAL A 53 29.82 25.24 23.81
CA VAL A 53 29.67 26.51 24.54
C VAL A 53 28.42 27.25 24.05
N GLY A 54 27.74 27.95 24.96
CA GLY A 54 26.61 28.82 24.64
C GLY A 54 25.36 28.56 25.49
N GLU A 55 24.18 28.81 24.92
CA GLU A 55 22.91 28.87 25.65
C GLU A 55 22.50 27.52 26.26
N ALA A 56 22.03 27.54 27.51
CA ALA A 56 21.55 26.36 28.23
C ALA A 56 20.04 26.11 28.04
N THR A 57 19.51 26.30 26.83
CA THR A 57 18.10 25.99 26.54
C THR A 57 17.89 24.48 26.37
N ALA A 58 16.68 23.99 26.60
CA ALA A 58 16.35 22.57 26.40
C ALA A 58 16.68 22.07 24.97
N SER A 59 16.43 22.88 23.94
CA SER A 59 16.79 22.56 22.56
C SER A 59 18.30 22.51 22.33
N ALA A 60 19.06 23.43 22.94
CA ALA A 60 20.52 23.43 22.86
C ALA A 60 21.13 22.23 23.59
N GLN A 61 20.53 21.83 24.73
CA GLN A 61 20.91 20.64 25.47
C GLN A 61 20.64 19.36 24.67
N ALA A 62 19.49 19.25 23.99
CA ALA A 62 19.21 18.12 23.11
C ALA A 62 20.20 18.01 21.93
N LEU A 63 20.58 19.16 21.34
CA LEU A 63 21.62 19.20 20.31
C LEU A 63 22.99 18.80 20.87
N ARG A 64 23.33 19.26 22.07
CA ARG A 64 24.57 18.92 22.80
C ARG A 64 24.67 17.42 23.06
N GLU A 65 23.61 16.82 23.60
CA GLU A 65 23.54 15.38 23.83
C GLU A 65 23.74 14.62 22.53
N ARG A 66 23.11 15.09 21.43
CA ARG A 66 23.24 14.45 20.13
C ARG A 66 24.63 14.55 19.49
N LEU A 67 25.37 15.62 19.76
CA LEU A 67 26.77 15.73 19.34
C LEU A 67 27.68 14.77 20.09
N LEU A 68 27.45 14.60 21.40
CA LEU A 68 28.21 13.70 22.26
C LEU A 68 27.75 12.24 22.14
N LEU A 69 26.62 12.00 21.48
CA LEU A 69 26.26 10.73 20.88
C LEU A 69 27.14 10.42 19.65
N ASP A 70 28.43 10.72 19.61
CA ASP A 70 29.36 10.03 18.71
C ASP A 70 30.56 9.56 19.54
N ARG A 71 30.98 8.31 19.37
CA ARG A 71 32.15 7.79 20.10
C ARG A 71 33.46 8.43 19.61
N GLY A 72 33.45 9.00 18.41
CA GLY A 72 34.56 9.77 17.88
C GLY A 72 34.74 11.13 18.55
N PHE A 73 33.79 11.58 19.38
CA PHE A 73 33.85 12.87 20.06
C PHE A 73 33.83 12.71 21.58
N VAL A 74 34.73 13.42 22.25
CA VAL A 74 34.79 13.45 23.71
C VAL A 74 34.68 14.89 24.18
N ALA A 75 33.81 15.14 25.16
CA ALA A 75 33.69 16.47 25.75
C ALA A 75 35.02 16.86 26.40
N ALA A 76 35.54 18.04 26.07
CA ALA A 76 36.79 18.57 26.61
C ALA A 76 36.64 20.04 27.00
N PRO A 77 37.47 20.53 27.95
CA PRO A 77 37.62 21.95 28.21
C PRO A 77 38.01 22.73 26.94
N LEU A 78 37.64 24.01 26.88
CA LEU A 78 37.83 24.88 25.71
C LEU A 78 39.30 24.93 25.27
N GLU A 79 40.23 24.87 26.22
CA GLU A 79 41.67 24.96 25.99
C GLU A 79 42.19 23.75 25.20
N ARG A 80 41.64 22.56 25.50
CA ARG A 80 42.05 21.27 24.91
C ARG A 80 41.20 20.84 23.72
N ALA A 81 40.14 21.59 23.41
CA ALA A 81 39.24 21.26 22.32
C ALA A 81 39.89 21.47 20.94
N ARG A 82 39.73 20.47 20.07
CA ARG A 82 40.06 20.57 18.64
C ARG A 82 38.93 21.17 17.83
N VAL A 83 37.69 21.00 18.29
CA VAL A 83 36.49 21.61 17.68
C VAL A 83 35.67 22.28 18.77
N ILE A 84 35.17 23.46 18.47
CA ILE A 84 34.33 24.25 19.37
C ILE A 84 32.97 24.41 18.70
N TRP A 85 31.90 23.95 19.37
CA TRP A 85 30.52 24.22 18.97
C TRP A 85 29.98 25.40 19.77
N ALA A 86 29.71 26.51 19.08
CA ALA A 86 29.04 27.68 19.64
C ALA A 86 27.54 27.61 19.32
N ILE A 87 26.73 27.25 20.31
CA ILE A 87 25.27 27.09 20.18
C ILE A 87 24.57 28.25 20.87
N GLY A 88 23.86 29.08 20.11
CA GLY A 88 23.21 30.28 20.65
C GLY A 88 24.11 31.51 20.60
N ASP A 89 23.68 32.56 21.28
CA ASP A 89 24.46 33.80 21.39
C ASP A 89 25.47 33.70 22.55
N LEU A 90 26.75 33.93 22.27
CA LEU A 90 27.82 33.86 23.26
C LEU A 90 28.01 35.21 23.96
N GLN A 91 28.38 35.20 25.24
CA GLN A 91 28.79 36.42 25.95
C GLN A 91 30.11 36.98 25.38
N PRO A 92 30.32 38.31 25.33
CA PRO A 92 31.50 38.92 24.71
C PRO A 92 32.86 38.43 25.23
N ALA A 93 32.95 38.10 26.53
CA ALA A 93 34.17 37.52 27.11
C ALA A 93 34.49 36.14 26.52
N LEU A 94 33.48 35.27 26.43
CA LEU A 94 33.61 33.93 25.87
C LEU A 94 33.83 33.97 24.35
N GLN A 95 33.20 34.91 23.64
CA GLN A 95 33.46 35.14 22.21
C GLN A 95 34.94 35.40 21.94
N ARG A 96 35.59 36.25 22.74
CA ARG A 96 37.03 36.55 22.60
C ARG A 96 37.90 35.31 22.82
N LEU A 97 37.59 34.50 23.85
CA LEU A 97 38.32 33.26 24.13
C LEU A 97 38.18 32.23 22.99
N VAL A 98 36.97 32.05 22.47
CA VAL A 98 36.71 31.15 21.33
C VAL A 98 37.45 31.63 20.08
N LEU A 99 37.39 32.93 19.77
CA LEU A 99 38.06 33.49 18.60
C LEU A 99 39.59 33.36 18.69
N ALA A 100 40.19 33.61 19.85
CA ALA A 100 41.63 33.42 20.06
C ALA A 100 42.01 31.94 19.86
N ARG A 101 41.23 31.01 20.42
CA ARG A 101 41.50 29.58 20.30
C ARG A 101 41.42 29.06 18.85
N VAL A 102 40.54 29.66 18.04
CA VAL A 102 40.32 29.30 16.63
C VAL A 102 41.36 29.97 15.72
N ARG A 103 41.59 31.27 15.89
CA ARG A 103 42.52 32.05 15.06
C ARG A 103 43.97 31.68 15.31
N ASP A 104 44.35 31.58 16.59
CA ASP A 104 45.75 31.43 16.99
C ASP A 104 46.07 29.97 17.31
N GLY A 105 45.17 29.29 18.00
CA GLY A 105 45.34 27.88 18.38
C GLY A 105 44.92 26.86 17.30
N GLY A 106 44.35 27.31 16.18
CA GLY A 106 43.97 26.45 15.05
C GLY A 106 42.79 25.49 15.32
N ALA A 107 41.97 25.71 16.36
CA ALA A 107 40.77 24.89 16.58
C ALA A 107 39.72 25.15 15.49
N GLY A 108 38.94 24.13 15.14
CA GLY A 108 37.75 24.29 14.30
C GLY A 108 36.59 24.93 15.06
N LEU A 109 35.79 25.76 14.41
CA LEU A 109 34.61 26.41 14.98
C LEU A 109 33.35 26.04 14.19
N VAL A 110 32.33 25.56 14.89
CA VAL A 110 30.99 25.32 14.35
C VAL A 110 29.99 26.22 15.07
N VAL A 111 29.23 27.01 14.32
CA VAL A 111 28.31 28.01 14.87
C VAL A 111 26.88 27.65 14.51
N VAL A 112 26.03 27.55 15.53
CA VAL A 112 24.57 27.48 15.44
C VAL A 112 24.03 28.76 16.07
N PRO A 113 23.69 29.79 15.27
CA PRO A 113 23.39 31.13 15.79
C PRO A 113 22.14 31.15 16.69
N GLY A 114 22.17 32.01 17.72
CA GLY A 114 21.09 32.21 18.69
C GLY A 114 19.92 33.03 18.17
N ARG A 115 19.32 33.88 19.00
CA ARG A 115 18.18 34.74 18.60
C ARG A 115 18.64 36.10 18.07
N ALA A 116 19.80 36.57 18.50
CA ALA A 116 20.37 37.88 18.15
C ALA A 116 21.86 37.77 17.73
N PRO A 117 22.19 37.05 16.64
CA PRO A 117 23.57 36.68 16.35
C PRO A 117 24.39 37.79 15.67
N ALA A 118 23.85 39.00 15.49
CA ALA A 118 24.44 40.02 14.62
C ALA A 118 25.85 40.48 15.06
N ALA A 119 26.10 40.61 16.36
CA ALA A 119 27.43 40.95 16.87
C ALA A 119 28.42 39.79 16.70
N TRP A 120 27.97 38.56 17.00
CA TRP A 120 28.77 37.35 16.88
C TRP A 120 29.15 37.03 15.42
N LEU A 121 28.20 37.11 14.49
CA LEU A 121 28.44 36.90 13.06
C LEU A 121 29.41 37.93 12.47
N ARG A 122 29.31 39.20 12.87
CA ARG A 122 30.25 40.24 12.43
C ARG A 122 31.69 39.93 12.88
N ALA A 123 31.87 39.44 14.10
CA ALA A 123 33.18 39.03 14.61
C ALA A 123 33.79 37.85 13.81
N LEU A 124 32.95 37.07 13.13
CA LEU A 124 33.33 35.97 12.24
C LEU A 124 33.50 36.40 10.77
N GLY A 125 33.34 37.69 10.45
CA GLY A 125 33.42 38.19 9.07
C GLY A 125 32.16 37.95 8.24
N LEU A 126 31.01 37.71 8.89
CA LEU A 126 29.72 37.49 8.24
C LEU A 126 28.74 38.63 8.54
N THR A 127 27.88 38.95 7.58
CA THR A 127 26.81 39.95 7.74
C THR A 127 25.45 39.27 7.79
N LEU A 128 24.64 39.68 8.77
CA LEU A 128 23.23 39.28 8.84
C LEU A 128 22.41 40.22 7.95
N ARG A 129 21.86 39.72 6.85
CA ARG A 129 21.01 40.47 5.92
C ARG A 129 19.54 40.47 6.33
N GLY A 130 19.12 39.49 7.13
CA GLY A 130 17.75 39.39 7.63
C GLY A 130 17.42 38.00 8.17
N THR A 131 16.17 37.82 8.57
CA THR A 131 15.61 36.52 8.95
C THR A 131 14.55 36.09 7.95
N ALA A 132 14.42 34.79 7.73
CA ALA A 132 13.33 34.22 6.95
C ALA A 132 12.62 33.15 7.79
N ARG A 133 11.30 33.07 7.62
CA ARG A 133 10.44 32.04 8.18
C ARG A 133 9.58 31.47 7.06
N GLY A 134 9.27 30.19 7.15
CA GLY A 134 8.48 29.47 6.16
C GLY A 134 9.29 28.36 5.47
N PRO A 135 8.60 27.29 5.05
CA PRO A 135 9.22 26.06 4.57
C PRO A 135 10.02 26.26 3.30
N VAL A 136 11.29 25.81 3.29
CA VAL A 136 12.13 25.80 2.09
C VAL A 136 13.00 24.55 2.02
N ALA A 137 13.12 23.93 0.85
CA ALA A 137 13.99 22.78 0.66
C ALA A 137 15.48 23.20 0.62
N ALA A 138 16.35 22.33 1.14
CA ALA A 138 17.80 22.49 1.06
C ALA A 138 18.40 21.64 -0.06
N GLN A 139 19.51 22.11 -0.64
CA GLN A 139 20.28 21.39 -1.65
C GLN A 139 21.78 21.63 -1.46
N ALA A 140 22.60 20.63 -1.81
CA ALA A 140 24.05 20.82 -1.92
C ALA A 140 24.38 21.75 -3.09
N THR A 141 25.41 22.57 -2.93
CA THR A 141 25.99 23.37 -4.02
C THR A 141 26.99 22.55 -4.85
N SER A 142 27.43 23.07 -5.99
CA SER A 142 28.55 22.48 -6.75
C SER A 142 29.88 22.52 -6.00
N LEU A 143 30.01 23.37 -4.98
CA LEU A 143 31.17 23.48 -4.11
C LEU A 143 31.11 22.49 -2.93
N ALA A 144 30.00 21.78 -2.76
CA ALA A 144 29.85 20.79 -1.70
C ALA A 144 30.81 19.61 -1.93
N PRO A 145 31.53 19.16 -0.89
CA PRO A 145 32.37 17.97 -0.99
C PRO A 145 31.57 16.73 -1.40
N PRO A 146 32.20 15.72 -2.04
CA PRO A 146 31.50 14.51 -2.51
C PRO A 146 30.69 13.79 -1.43
N ALA A 147 31.12 13.81 -0.18
CA ALA A 147 30.36 13.25 0.94
C ALA A 147 29.02 13.97 1.19
N LEU A 148 28.96 15.30 1.05
CA LEU A 148 27.72 16.06 1.17
C LEU A 148 26.87 16.02 -0.11
N ALA A 149 27.50 16.05 -1.28
CA ALA A 149 26.78 16.03 -2.56
C ALA A 149 26.27 14.62 -2.94
N GLY A 150 27.03 13.57 -2.58
CA GLY A 150 26.84 12.21 -3.05
C GLY A 150 26.26 11.25 -2.01
N ASP A 151 26.61 11.37 -0.73
CA ASP A 151 26.11 10.43 0.30
C ASP A 151 24.79 10.90 0.96
N VAL A 152 24.46 12.19 0.84
CA VAL A 152 23.23 12.78 1.41
C VAL A 152 22.17 13.01 0.33
N VAL A 153 20.98 12.45 0.53
CA VAL A 153 19.83 12.68 -0.37
C VAL A 153 19.10 13.94 0.06
N TRP A 154 19.56 15.11 -0.40
CA TRP A 154 18.97 16.41 -0.06
C TRP A 154 17.48 16.53 -0.42
N ALA A 155 17.02 15.84 -1.47
CA ALA A 155 15.60 15.76 -1.81
C ALA A 155 14.73 15.10 -0.71
N SER A 156 15.33 14.35 0.22
CA SER A 156 14.65 13.77 1.38
C SER A 156 14.71 14.65 2.63
N ALA A 157 15.46 15.77 2.58
CA ALA A 157 15.60 16.68 3.71
C ALA A 157 14.26 17.36 4.01
N PRO A 158 13.83 17.42 5.28
CA PRO A 158 12.68 18.22 5.69
C PRO A 158 12.88 19.69 5.29
N GLN A 159 11.77 20.37 5.01
CA GLN A 159 11.79 21.79 4.71
C GLN A 159 12.30 22.57 5.94
N LEU A 160 13.21 23.51 5.70
CA LEU A 160 13.72 24.43 6.70
C LEU A 160 12.68 25.50 7.00
N GLY A 161 12.41 25.75 8.27
CA GLY A 161 11.56 26.84 8.74
C GLY A 161 12.38 28.11 9.00
N ALA A 162 12.59 28.44 10.27
CA ALA A 162 13.30 29.65 10.67
C ALA A 162 14.80 29.59 10.33
N ARG A 163 15.29 30.60 9.61
CA ARG A 163 16.69 30.70 9.15
C ARG A 163 17.18 32.14 9.04
N TYR A 164 18.49 32.31 9.00
CA TYR A 164 19.16 33.58 8.78
C TYR A 164 19.59 33.74 7.32
N ARG A 165 19.46 34.95 6.77
CA ARG A 165 20.05 35.31 5.48
C ARG A 165 21.43 35.90 5.73
N LEU A 166 22.46 35.17 5.34
CA LEU A 166 23.85 35.52 5.60
C LEU A 166 24.54 36.02 4.33
N GLY A 167 25.46 36.97 4.49
CA GLY A 167 26.34 37.46 3.43
C GLY A 167 27.78 37.60 3.92
N ALA A 168 28.71 37.82 2.99
CA ALA A 168 30.08 38.19 3.33
C ALA A 168 30.14 39.61 3.91
N ALA A 169 31.03 39.86 4.88
CA ALA A 169 31.34 41.22 5.31
C ALA A 169 32.30 41.90 4.32
N ALA A 170 32.09 43.18 4.04
CA ALA A 170 33.02 43.97 3.24
C ALA A 170 34.38 44.05 3.96
N GLY A 171 35.45 43.56 3.32
CA GLY A 171 36.84 43.69 3.81
C GLY A 171 37.42 42.52 4.62
N GLY A 172 36.76 41.35 4.72
CA GLY A 172 37.26 40.19 5.48
C GLY A 172 37.93 39.11 4.61
N GLY A 173 39.23 38.82 4.86
CA GLY A 173 40.15 38.03 4.02
C GLY A 173 39.98 36.51 3.91
N SER A 174 38.77 35.97 3.81
CA SER A 174 38.57 34.60 3.27
C SER A 174 37.17 34.48 2.67
N ALA A 175 37.07 34.18 1.38
CA ALA A 175 35.79 33.98 0.72
C ALA A 175 35.02 32.82 1.37
N ALA A 176 33.89 33.11 2.01
CA ALA A 176 33.02 32.09 2.58
C ALA A 176 32.41 31.25 1.45
N GLN A 177 32.62 29.94 1.49
CA GLN A 177 32.07 28.98 0.53
C GLN A 177 30.71 28.48 1.03
N VAL A 178 29.70 28.56 0.17
CA VAL A 178 28.38 27.99 0.44
C VAL A 178 28.40 26.52 0.09
N LEU A 179 28.26 25.63 1.07
CA LEU A 179 28.24 24.17 0.85
C LEU A 179 26.82 23.64 0.66
N VAL A 180 25.86 24.24 1.35
CA VAL A 180 24.43 23.90 1.25
C VAL A 180 23.66 25.20 1.16
N GLU A 181 22.68 25.26 0.28
CA GLU A 181 21.83 26.42 0.05
C GLU A 181 20.36 26.01 -0.04
N THR A 182 19.46 26.98 -0.04
CA THR A 182 18.05 26.73 -0.30
C THR A 182 17.80 26.56 -1.79
N ALA A 183 16.87 25.67 -2.16
CA ALA A 183 16.43 25.49 -3.54
C ALA A 183 15.83 26.80 -4.09
N ALA A 184 16.08 27.08 -5.38
CA ALA A 184 15.79 28.37 -6.03
C ALA A 184 14.29 28.72 -6.17
N ALA A 185 13.37 27.82 -5.81
CA ALA A 185 11.94 27.94 -6.09
C ALA A 185 11.17 28.94 -5.21
N HIS A 186 11.84 29.81 -4.45
CA HIS A 186 11.19 30.84 -3.62
C HIS A 186 11.57 32.24 -4.11
N ALA A 187 10.62 33.17 -4.09
CA ALA A 187 10.71 34.55 -4.60
C ALA A 187 11.83 35.43 -3.97
N GLY A 188 12.65 34.89 -3.07
CA GLY A 188 13.73 35.59 -2.36
C GLY A 188 15.17 35.17 -2.72
N GLY A 189 15.37 34.32 -3.74
CA GLY A 189 16.70 33.84 -4.14
C GLY A 189 17.21 32.64 -3.32
N ARG A 190 18.49 32.27 -3.50
CA ARG A 190 19.14 31.16 -2.78
C ARG A 190 19.78 31.69 -1.49
N ASP A 191 19.26 31.26 -0.34
CA ASP A 191 19.83 31.54 0.97
C ASP A 191 20.89 30.48 1.32
N PRO A 192 22.08 30.83 1.83
CA PRO A 192 23.03 29.85 2.30
C PRO A 192 22.49 29.14 3.54
N VAL A 193 22.64 27.82 3.64
CA VAL A 193 22.20 26.96 4.75
C VAL A 193 23.39 26.52 5.61
N LEU A 194 24.48 26.10 4.96
CA LEU A 194 25.74 25.74 5.60
C LEU A 194 26.90 26.43 4.86
N LEU A 195 27.66 27.22 5.60
CA LEU A 195 28.82 27.97 5.12
C LEU A 195 30.11 27.37 5.67
N SER A 196 31.19 27.48 4.90
CA SER A 196 32.56 27.18 5.32
C SER A 196 33.47 28.37 5.03
N ALA A 197 34.36 28.73 5.95
CA ALA A 197 35.36 29.79 5.76
C ALA A 197 36.65 29.49 6.55
N GLY A 198 37.77 30.07 6.13
CA GLY A 198 38.97 30.12 6.96
C GLY A 198 38.85 31.20 8.03
N LEU A 199 39.36 30.94 9.24
CA LEU A 199 39.41 31.93 10.32
C LEU A 199 40.74 31.82 11.07
N GLY A 200 41.74 32.60 10.64
CA GLY A 200 43.13 32.45 11.10
C GLY A 200 43.70 31.08 10.72
N HIS A 201 44.28 30.36 11.69
CA HIS A 201 44.75 28.98 11.50
C HIS A 201 43.64 27.92 11.57
N GLY A 202 42.41 28.29 11.96
CA GLY A 202 41.26 27.39 12.10
C GLY A 202 40.28 27.42 10.93
N ARG A 203 39.31 26.49 10.95
CA ARG A 203 38.17 26.44 10.00
C ARG A 203 36.87 26.80 10.69
N LEU A 204 36.03 27.57 10.01
CA LEU A 204 34.72 28.01 10.46
C LEU A 204 33.61 27.34 9.64
N TYR A 205 32.61 26.78 10.32
CA TYR A 205 31.35 26.32 9.74
C TYR A 205 30.17 27.03 10.40
N VAL A 206 29.24 27.56 9.61
CA VAL A 206 28.07 28.29 10.14
C VAL A 206 26.78 27.72 9.57
N TRP A 207 25.88 27.30 10.45
CA TRP A 207 24.50 26.94 10.13
C TRP A 207 23.64 28.20 10.11
N SER A 208 22.99 28.50 8.99
CA SER A 208 22.03 29.62 8.96
C SER A 208 20.64 29.20 9.47
N ALA A 209 20.31 27.91 9.36
CA ALA A 209 19.08 27.34 9.90
C ALA A 209 19.15 27.36 11.44
N ARG A 210 18.06 27.82 12.07
CA ARG A 210 17.95 27.86 13.53
C ARG A 210 17.62 26.46 14.05
N LEU A 211 18.63 25.62 14.22
CA LEU A 211 18.47 24.20 14.59
C LEU A 211 17.74 24.00 15.94
N THR A 212 17.80 24.99 16.83
CA THR A 212 17.12 24.97 18.14
C THR A 212 15.68 25.48 18.11
N ASP A 213 15.21 26.00 16.97
CA ASP A 213 13.86 26.49 16.77
C ASP A 213 12.89 25.34 16.48
N ALA A 214 11.67 25.39 17.04
CA ALA A 214 10.66 24.35 16.88
C ALA A 214 10.31 24.08 15.41
N SER A 215 10.38 25.10 14.55
CA SER A 215 10.11 24.98 13.11
C SER A 215 11.11 24.10 12.35
N ASN A 216 12.29 23.83 12.93
CA ASN A 216 13.32 22.97 12.34
C ASN A 216 13.46 21.61 13.06
N ARG A 217 12.53 21.26 13.95
CA ARG A 217 12.57 19.98 14.69
C ARG A 217 12.67 18.78 13.76
N GLU A 218 11.93 18.80 12.65
CA GLU A 218 11.90 17.71 11.67
C GLU A 218 13.27 17.47 11.03
N LEU A 219 14.06 18.54 10.80
CA LEU A 219 15.43 18.42 10.29
C LEU A 219 16.29 17.59 11.23
N LEU A 220 16.10 17.72 12.55
CA LEU A 220 16.80 16.89 13.51
C LEU A 220 16.28 15.45 13.49
N LEU A 221 15.01 15.19 13.18
CA LEU A 221 14.49 13.82 13.09
C LEU A 221 14.90 13.08 11.80
N TRP A 222 15.45 13.80 10.83
CA TRP A 222 15.90 13.26 9.56
C TRP A 222 17.08 12.27 9.73
N PRO A 223 17.12 11.12 9.02
CA PRO A 223 18.18 10.12 9.18
C PRO A 223 19.61 10.63 8.97
N TYR A 224 19.78 11.68 8.16
CA TYR A 224 21.09 12.28 7.90
C TYR A 224 21.53 13.33 8.92
N ALA A 225 20.64 13.77 9.83
CA ALA A 225 20.94 14.86 10.75
C ALA A 225 22.17 14.57 11.61
N GLY A 226 22.24 13.36 12.20
CA GLY A 226 23.39 12.95 13.00
C GLY A 226 24.68 12.89 12.19
N TYR A 227 24.60 12.40 10.95
CA TYR A 227 25.74 12.36 10.04
C TYR A 227 26.22 13.76 9.65
N LEU A 228 25.33 14.72 9.42
CA LEU A 228 25.71 16.10 9.12
C LEU A 228 26.44 16.76 10.30
N LEU A 229 25.97 16.52 11.53
CA LEU A 229 26.65 17.00 12.74
C LEU A 229 28.06 16.37 12.88
N TYR A 230 28.16 15.06 12.64
CA TYR A 230 29.45 14.36 12.59
C TYR A 230 30.37 14.92 11.50
N TRP A 231 29.85 15.05 10.28
CA TRP A 231 30.59 15.51 9.11
C TRP A 231 31.17 16.91 9.34
N VAL A 232 30.35 17.85 9.82
CA VAL A 232 30.79 19.23 10.10
C VAL A 232 31.84 19.24 11.21
N SER A 233 31.68 18.41 12.23
CA SER A 233 32.65 18.31 13.34
C SER A 233 33.99 17.74 12.87
N SER A 234 33.99 16.66 12.09
CA SER A 234 35.22 16.07 11.52
C SER A 234 35.89 17.05 10.55
N ALA A 235 35.13 17.71 9.69
CA ALA A 235 35.65 18.67 8.72
C ALA A 235 36.22 19.93 9.40
N ALA A 236 35.64 20.36 10.53
CA ALA A 236 36.17 21.43 11.39
C ALA A 236 37.46 21.01 12.11
N ALA A 237 37.58 19.74 12.50
CA ALA A 237 38.81 19.16 13.06
C ALA A 237 39.92 18.92 12.03
N ALA A 238 39.71 19.31 10.76
CA ALA A 238 40.56 18.99 9.62
C ALA A 238 40.77 17.47 9.42
N GLN A 239 39.81 16.65 9.84
CA GLN A 239 39.81 15.20 9.62
C GLN A 239 38.91 14.87 8.42
N PRO A 240 39.32 13.94 7.54
CA PRO A 240 38.47 13.48 6.46
C PRO A 240 37.24 12.75 7.05
N PRO A 241 36.02 13.23 6.80
CA PRO A 241 34.82 12.57 7.31
C PRO A 241 34.61 11.23 6.58
N GLN A 242 34.17 10.22 7.33
CA GLN A 242 33.77 8.93 6.74
C GLN A 242 32.52 9.11 5.88
N ARG A 243 32.32 8.20 4.92
CA ARG A 243 31.07 8.12 4.14
C ARG A 243 29.89 7.79 5.05
N PHE A 244 28.67 8.16 4.65
CA PHE A 244 27.49 7.92 5.48
C PHE A 244 27.36 6.45 5.90
N ALA A 245 27.54 5.49 5.00
CA ALA A 245 27.40 4.07 5.33
C ALA A 245 28.55 3.50 6.17
N ASP A 246 29.73 4.14 6.12
CA ASP A 246 30.91 3.71 6.86
C ASP A 246 30.96 4.30 8.26
N TRP A 247 30.22 5.38 8.49
CA TRP A 247 30.09 6.02 9.80
C TRP A 247 29.55 5.04 10.84
N SER A 248 30.20 5.00 12.01
CA SER A 248 29.95 4.00 13.06
C SER A 248 28.52 3.97 13.60
N ARG A 249 27.77 5.07 13.44
CA ARG A 249 26.37 5.22 13.89
C ARG A 249 25.38 5.33 12.75
N ALA A 250 25.81 5.09 11.51
CA ALA A 250 24.91 5.04 10.38
C ALA A 250 23.80 4.01 10.64
N PRO A 251 22.52 4.32 10.38
CA PRO A 251 21.42 3.37 10.46
C PRO A 251 21.44 2.44 9.23
N VAL A 252 22.60 1.85 8.94
CA VAL A 252 22.86 0.94 7.82
C VAL A 252 23.29 -0.41 8.41
N PRO A 253 22.82 -1.55 7.87
CA PRO A 253 23.16 -2.84 8.45
C PRO A 253 24.67 -3.08 8.44
N GLY A 254 25.22 -3.50 9.59
CA GLY A 254 26.64 -3.82 9.73
C GLY A 254 27.01 -5.22 9.21
N ARG A 255 28.31 -5.57 9.28
CA ARG A 255 28.81 -6.91 8.92
C ARG A 255 28.19 -8.02 9.78
N SER A 256 27.95 -7.77 11.07
CA SER A 256 27.25 -8.72 11.96
C SER A 256 25.83 -9.00 11.48
N ASN A 257 25.09 -7.95 11.09
CA ASN A 257 23.74 -8.07 10.53
C ASN A 257 23.76 -8.84 9.22
N LEU A 258 24.76 -8.62 8.36
CA LEU A 258 24.96 -9.38 7.13
C LEU A 258 25.17 -10.86 7.43
N THR A 259 26.09 -11.21 8.34
CA THR A 259 26.34 -12.62 8.69
C THR A 259 25.07 -13.28 9.25
N LEU A 260 24.38 -12.61 10.18
CA LEU A 260 23.14 -13.12 10.75
C LEU A 260 22.07 -13.30 9.67
N LEU A 261 21.88 -12.33 8.80
CA LEU A 261 20.90 -12.41 7.74
C LEU A 261 21.24 -13.52 6.73
N LEU A 262 22.51 -13.68 6.34
CA LEU A 262 22.96 -14.78 5.49
C LEU A 262 22.72 -16.14 6.14
N LEU A 263 22.96 -16.28 7.45
CA LEU A 263 22.66 -17.51 8.19
C LEU A 263 21.15 -17.78 8.21
N LEU A 264 20.32 -16.76 8.46
CA LEU A 264 18.86 -16.89 8.45
C LEU A 264 18.32 -17.22 7.06
N LEU A 265 18.87 -16.61 6.00
CA LEU A 265 18.52 -16.91 4.61
C LEU A 265 18.95 -18.33 4.23
N GLY A 266 20.18 -18.72 4.56
CA GLY A 266 20.69 -20.08 4.34
C GLY A 266 19.85 -21.13 5.07
N ALA A 267 19.50 -20.89 6.33
CA ALA A 267 18.56 -21.73 7.07
C ALA A 267 17.16 -21.75 6.42
N GLY A 268 16.68 -20.61 5.93
CA GLY A 268 15.42 -20.50 5.18
C GLY A 268 15.40 -21.36 3.92
N TRP A 269 16.50 -21.37 3.16
CA TRP A 269 16.69 -22.26 2.00
C TRP A 269 16.69 -23.73 2.37
N VAL A 270 17.46 -24.12 3.39
CA VAL A 270 17.51 -25.51 3.87
C VAL A 270 16.14 -25.98 4.35
N VAL A 271 15.46 -25.18 5.17
CA VAL A 271 14.12 -25.51 5.71
C VAL A 271 13.10 -25.61 4.59
N THR A 272 13.09 -24.66 3.64
CA THR A 272 12.14 -24.67 2.53
C THR A 272 12.31 -25.90 1.65
N TRP A 273 13.56 -26.25 1.29
CA TRP A 273 13.84 -27.45 0.51
C TRP A 273 13.54 -28.74 1.26
N ALA A 274 13.85 -28.81 2.56
CA ALA A 274 13.51 -29.96 3.40
C ALA A 274 11.98 -30.16 3.49
N LEU A 275 11.22 -29.08 3.70
CA LEU A 275 9.76 -29.11 3.72
C LEU A 275 9.20 -29.51 2.34
N PHE A 276 9.73 -28.97 1.25
CA PHE A 276 9.33 -29.33 -0.11
C PHE A 276 9.59 -30.81 -0.41
N ALA A 277 10.79 -31.30 -0.10
CA ALA A 277 11.18 -32.69 -0.31
C ALA A 277 10.29 -33.64 0.52
N ARG A 278 10.04 -33.32 1.79
CA ARG A 278 9.15 -34.10 2.66
C ARG A 278 7.71 -34.08 2.15
N ALA A 279 7.20 -32.92 1.75
CA ALA A 279 5.85 -32.79 1.20
C ALA A 279 5.72 -33.57 -0.12
N ARG A 280 6.73 -33.52 -0.99
CA ARG A 280 6.78 -34.30 -2.25
C ARG A 280 6.85 -35.80 -2.01
N ALA A 281 7.68 -36.25 -1.07
CA ALA A 281 7.76 -37.66 -0.68
C ALA A 281 6.41 -38.15 -0.13
N TYR A 282 5.80 -37.39 0.78
CA TYR A 282 4.48 -37.70 1.34
C TYR A 282 3.38 -37.71 0.27
N SER A 283 3.42 -36.78 -0.69
CA SER A 283 2.44 -36.73 -1.80
C SER A 283 2.56 -37.92 -2.74
N ARG A 284 3.77 -38.45 -2.94
CA ARG A 284 3.99 -39.68 -3.73
C ARG A 284 3.51 -40.93 -3.00
N ALA A 285 3.64 -40.95 -1.67
CA ALA A 285 3.15 -42.05 -0.84
C ALA A 285 1.62 -42.04 -0.69
N HIS A 286 0.99 -40.87 -0.82
CA HIS A 286 -0.43 -40.67 -0.57
C HIS A 286 -1.18 -39.98 -1.72
N PRO A 287 -1.21 -40.55 -2.94
CA PRO A 287 -1.93 -39.98 -4.07
C PRO A 287 -3.45 -39.84 -3.80
N GLU A 288 -4.02 -40.70 -2.96
CA GLU A 288 -5.44 -40.72 -2.57
C GLU A 288 -5.87 -39.43 -1.83
N LEU A 289 -4.94 -38.70 -1.22
CA LEU A 289 -5.27 -37.45 -0.51
C LEU A 289 -5.68 -36.32 -1.46
N ALA A 290 -5.22 -36.37 -2.72
CA ALA A 290 -5.68 -35.43 -3.74
C ALA A 290 -7.11 -35.75 -4.19
N GLU A 291 -7.46 -37.03 -4.26
CA GLU A 291 -8.78 -37.51 -4.66
C GLU A 291 -9.81 -37.37 -3.55
N THR A 292 -9.40 -37.50 -2.29
CA THR A 292 -10.29 -37.37 -1.13
C THR A 292 -10.53 -35.92 -0.69
N PHE A 293 -9.80 -34.94 -1.25
CA PHE A 293 -9.90 -33.52 -0.85
C PHE A 293 -11.33 -32.96 -0.92
N PHE A 294 -12.08 -33.34 -1.94
CA PHE A 294 -13.50 -32.96 -2.09
C PHE A 294 -14.48 -34.04 -1.62
N ALA A 295 -14.02 -35.17 -1.06
CA ALA A 295 -14.90 -36.29 -0.69
C ALA A 295 -15.97 -35.92 0.35
N HIS A 296 -15.68 -35.00 1.27
CA HIS A 296 -16.70 -34.47 2.20
C HIS A 296 -17.78 -33.64 1.51
N GLU A 297 -17.42 -32.85 0.50
CA GLU A 297 -18.39 -32.09 -0.32
C GLU A 297 -19.25 -33.04 -1.18
N ARG A 298 -18.66 -34.16 -1.62
CA ARG A 298 -19.39 -35.27 -2.28
C ARG A 298 -20.42 -35.89 -1.33
N ALA A 299 -20.04 -36.21 -0.10
CA ALA A 299 -20.92 -36.83 0.90
C ALA A 299 -22.04 -35.90 1.40
N ALA A 300 -21.74 -34.62 1.63
CA ALA A 300 -22.73 -33.64 2.12
C ALA A 300 -23.82 -33.31 1.08
N SER A 301 -23.47 -33.31 -0.21
CA SER A 301 -24.42 -33.04 -1.30
C SER A 301 -25.33 -34.24 -1.59
N GLY A 302 -24.84 -35.48 -1.38
CA GLY A 302 -25.65 -36.70 -1.52
C GLY A 302 -26.77 -36.81 -0.46
N GLY A 303 -26.54 -36.26 0.74
CA GLY A 303 -27.57 -36.18 1.79
C GLY A 303 -28.61 -35.07 1.58
N ALA A 304 -28.23 -33.96 0.93
CA ALA A 304 -29.14 -32.83 0.66
C ALA A 304 -30.23 -33.16 -0.38
N ALA A 305 -29.96 -34.08 -1.31
CA ALA A 305 -30.98 -34.59 -2.24
C ALA A 305 -32.07 -35.43 -1.55
N ALA A 306 -31.84 -35.89 -0.32
CA ALA A 306 -32.74 -36.77 0.43
C ALA A 306 -33.51 -36.07 1.58
N GLY A 307 -33.20 -34.80 1.89
CA GLY A 307 -33.82 -34.07 3.01
C GLY A 307 -34.08 -32.60 2.68
N GLY A 308 -35.36 -32.24 2.47
CA GLY A 308 -35.84 -30.94 1.99
C GLY A 308 -35.68 -29.72 2.93
N GLY A 309 -34.53 -29.57 3.61
CA GLY A 309 -34.22 -28.41 4.44
C GLY A 309 -33.05 -27.58 3.87
N ALA A 310 -33.33 -26.43 3.28
CA ALA A 310 -32.32 -25.52 2.72
C ALA A 310 -31.48 -24.84 3.82
N SER A 311 -30.37 -25.48 4.22
CA SER A 311 -29.36 -24.85 5.09
C SER A 311 -28.55 -23.80 4.31
N SER A 312 -27.89 -22.84 4.98
CA SER A 312 -27.05 -21.84 4.28
C SER A 312 -25.87 -22.47 3.50
N ALA A 313 -25.44 -23.68 3.88
CA ALA A 313 -24.43 -24.44 3.13
C ALA A 313 -24.98 -24.91 1.77
N ASP A 314 -26.27 -25.24 1.71
CA ASP A 314 -27.00 -25.63 0.51
C ASP A 314 -27.26 -24.47 -0.47
N ALA A 315 -27.15 -23.22 0.02
CA ALA A 315 -27.26 -22.04 -0.84
C ALA A 315 -25.96 -21.71 -1.59
N TRP A 316 -24.79 -22.06 -1.03
CA TRP A 316 -23.49 -21.85 -1.68
C TRP A 316 -23.14 -22.96 -2.67
N SER A 317 -23.67 -24.18 -2.50
CA SER A 317 -23.49 -25.29 -3.44
C SER A 317 -24.12 -25.02 -4.80
N ARG A 318 -25.23 -24.28 -4.84
CA ARG A 318 -25.92 -23.86 -6.07
C ARG A 318 -25.07 -22.87 -6.88
N ILE A 319 -24.83 -23.19 -8.14
CA ILE A 319 -24.16 -22.36 -9.13
C ILE A 319 -25.14 -21.31 -9.62
N GLY A 320 -24.75 -20.04 -9.55
CA GLY A 320 -25.58 -18.93 -9.98
C GLY A 320 -25.01 -17.59 -9.56
N PHE A 321 -25.67 -16.50 -9.99
CA PHE A 321 -25.18 -15.15 -9.73
C PHE A 321 -25.37 -14.69 -8.27
N ALA A 322 -26.19 -15.40 -7.49
CA ALA A 322 -26.33 -15.17 -6.05
C ALA A 322 -24.98 -15.20 -5.29
N ARG A 323 -23.99 -15.98 -5.77
CA ARG A 323 -22.64 -16.03 -5.18
C ARG A 323 -21.88 -14.69 -5.33
N PRO A 324 -21.60 -14.17 -6.54
CA PRO A 324 -21.02 -12.83 -6.69
C PRO A 324 -21.84 -11.73 -6.01
N LEU A 325 -23.16 -11.81 -6.07
CA LEU A 325 -24.05 -10.83 -5.47
C LEU A 325 -23.93 -10.82 -3.93
N ALA A 326 -23.73 -11.97 -3.29
CA ALA A 326 -23.42 -12.04 -1.87
C ALA A 326 -22.09 -11.36 -1.54
N GLY A 327 -21.06 -11.54 -2.39
CA GLY A 327 -19.79 -10.81 -2.28
C GLY A 327 -19.97 -9.29 -2.40
N PHE A 328 -20.79 -8.84 -3.35
CA PHE A 328 -21.15 -7.43 -3.53
C PHE A 328 -21.85 -6.82 -2.31
N LEU A 329 -22.83 -7.55 -1.75
CA LEU A 329 -23.55 -7.11 -0.55
C LEU A 329 -22.63 -7.09 0.67
N THR A 330 -21.71 -8.05 0.80
CA THR A 330 -20.68 -8.05 1.84
C THR A 330 -19.76 -6.83 1.72
N LEU A 331 -19.23 -6.55 0.51
CA LEU A 331 -18.41 -5.37 0.22
C LEU A 331 -19.13 -4.08 0.61
N THR A 332 -20.37 -3.92 0.14
CA THR A 332 -21.17 -2.73 0.37
C THR A 332 -21.55 -2.58 1.84
N SER A 333 -21.88 -3.68 2.53
CA SER A 333 -22.21 -3.65 3.96
C SER A 333 -21.01 -3.27 4.81
N ILE A 334 -19.81 -3.79 4.50
CA ILE A 334 -18.58 -3.41 5.20
C ILE A 334 -18.26 -1.93 4.96
N LEU A 335 -18.41 -1.46 3.72
CA LEU A 335 -18.24 -0.05 3.41
C LEU A 335 -19.18 0.81 4.26
N LEU A 336 -20.47 0.48 4.30
CA LEU A 336 -21.45 1.23 5.09
C LEU A 336 -21.13 1.30 6.58
N LEU A 337 -20.54 0.23 7.14
CA LEU A 337 -20.20 0.15 8.56
C LEU A 337 -18.85 0.80 8.90
N LEU A 338 -17.83 0.57 8.07
CA LEU A 338 -16.45 0.90 8.40
C LEU A 338 -15.97 2.21 7.77
N PHE A 339 -16.69 2.79 6.82
CA PHE A 339 -16.20 3.96 6.08
C PHE A 339 -15.88 5.16 6.99
N VAL A 340 -16.81 5.57 7.86
CA VAL A 340 -16.60 6.70 8.78
C VAL A 340 -15.52 6.39 9.84
N PRO A 341 -15.56 5.24 10.55
CA PRO A 341 -14.48 4.87 11.46
C PRO A 341 -13.10 4.80 10.79
N TYR A 342 -13.03 4.24 9.58
CA TYR A 342 -11.81 4.13 8.80
C TYR A 342 -11.26 5.51 8.43
N TYR A 343 -12.13 6.42 7.97
CA TYR A 343 -11.72 7.79 7.62
C TYR A 343 -11.18 8.54 8.84
N TRP A 344 -11.88 8.48 9.98
CA TRP A 344 -11.43 9.08 11.24
C TRP A 344 -10.07 8.51 11.68
N LEU A 345 -9.91 7.19 11.59
CA LEU A 345 -8.68 6.50 11.99
C LEU A 345 -7.49 6.92 11.12
N THR A 346 -7.67 6.92 9.81
CA THR A 346 -6.60 7.17 8.83
C THR A 346 -6.22 8.63 8.69
N ASN A 347 -7.18 9.56 8.79
CA ASN A 347 -6.92 10.98 8.58
C ASN A 347 -6.73 11.78 9.88
N LEU A 348 -7.29 11.31 11.01
CA LEU A 348 -7.23 12.06 12.28
C LEU A 348 -6.38 11.35 13.33
N LEU A 349 -6.65 10.09 13.66
CA LEU A 349 -5.95 9.44 14.77
C LEU A 349 -4.50 9.12 14.43
N ILE A 350 -4.25 8.46 13.29
CA ILE A 350 -2.93 7.96 12.95
C ILE A 350 -1.93 9.10 12.72
N PRO A 351 -2.20 10.10 11.85
CA PRO A 351 -1.24 11.16 11.58
C PRO A 351 -0.99 12.07 12.79
N ASN A 352 -1.99 12.30 13.64
CA ASN A 352 -1.85 13.27 14.73
C ASN A 352 -1.33 12.66 16.04
N ARG A 353 -1.57 11.35 16.30
CA ARG A 353 -1.25 10.72 17.59
C ARG A 353 -0.33 9.51 17.47
N VAL A 354 -0.58 8.62 16.51
CA VAL A 354 0.10 7.31 16.44
C VAL A 354 1.41 7.38 15.66
N GLN A 355 1.44 8.10 14.54
CA GLN A 355 2.59 8.20 13.66
C GLN A 355 2.68 9.64 13.15
N PRO A 356 3.19 10.59 13.96
CA PRO A 356 3.25 12.00 13.60
C PRO A 356 4.49 12.36 12.77
N PHE A 357 5.13 11.38 12.12
CA PHE A 357 6.41 11.56 11.43
C PHE A 357 6.23 11.36 9.92
N PRO A 358 5.95 12.42 9.15
CA PRO A 358 5.77 12.31 7.70
C PRO A 358 6.96 11.65 7.00
N GLN A 359 8.20 11.85 7.46
CA GLN A 359 9.37 11.24 6.83
C GLN A 359 9.40 9.72 6.99
N ALA A 360 9.03 9.21 8.17
CA ALA A 360 8.98 7.78 8.42
C ALA A 360 7.93 7.08 7.55
N LYS A 361 6.78 7.71 7.33
CA LYS A 361 5.76 7.23 6.38
C LYS A 361 6.26 7.32 4.94
N GLY A 362 6.85 8.46 4.54
CA GLY A 362 7.34 8.65 3.18
C GLY A 362 8.44 7.66 2.78
N ILE A 363 9.40 7.38 3.68
CA ILE A 363 10.46 6.40 3.43
C ILE A 363 9.90 4.98 3.33
N TRP A 364 8.93 4.65 4.20
CA TRP A 364 8.24 3.37 4.15
C TRP A 364 7.49 3.19 2.82
N ASP A 365 6.64 4.15 2.45
CA ASP A 365 5.81 4.09 1.26
C ASP A 365 6.68 4.04 -0.01
N PHE A 366 7.74 4.86 -0.09
CA PHE A 366 8.68 4.84 -1.22
C PHE A 366 9.39 3.48 -1.37
N SER A 367 9.93 2.95 -0.26
CA SER A 367 10.59 1.64 -0.24
C SER A 367 9.61 0.52 -0.61
N TRP A 368 8.37 0.62 -0.13
CA TRP A 368 7.30 -0.34 -0.39
C TRP A 368 6.91 -0.36 -1.87
N GLU A 369 6.61 0.80 -2.45
CA GLU A 369 6.22 0.91 -3.86
C GLU A 369 7.29 0.38 -4.80
N ALA A 370 8.56 0.74 -4.56
CA ALA A 370 9.69 0.28 -5.35
C ALA A 370 9.84 -1.26 -5.32
N LEU A 371 9.78 -1.85 -4.12
CA LEU A 371 9.88 -3.30 -3.94
C LEU A 371 8.63 -4.03 -4.42
N GLN A 372 7.47 -3.40 -4.35
CA GLN A 372 6.23 -4.00 -4.81
C GLN A 372 6.30 -4.25 -6.32
N VAL A 373 6.84 -3.32 -7.13
CA VAL A 373 7.05 -3.57 -8.58
C VAL A 373 7.88 -4.82 -8.82
N ALA A 374 8.98 -4.99 -8.09
CA ALA A 374 9.81 -6.17 -8.19
C ALA A 374 9.04 -7.43 -7.74
N TRP A 375 8.30 -7.36 -6.64
CA TRP A 375 7.47 -8.46 -6.15
C TRP A 375 6.45 -8.94 -7.19
N PHE A 376 5.77 -8.03 -7.90
CA PHE A 376 4.82 -8.41 -8.95
C PHE A 376 5.47 -9.21 -10.09
N LEU A 377 6.76 -9.02 -10.35
CA LEU A 377 7.52 -9.85 -11.31
C LEU A 377 7.81 -11.25 -10.74
N PHE A 378 8.19 -11.34 -9.46
CA PHE A 378 8.45 -12.62 -8.78
C PHE A 378 7.20 -13.46 -8.53
N ASP A 379 6.05 -12.83 -8.24
CA ASP A 379 4.75 -13.50 -8.15
C ASP A 379 4.39 -14.21 -9.47
N ALA A 380 4.91 -13.70 -10.60
CA ALA A 380 4.70 -14.22 -11.96
C ALA A 380 3.22 -14.41 -12.31
N GLY A 381 2.30 -13.66 -11.67
CA GLY A 381 0.86 -13.73 -11.89
C GLY A 381 0.22 -15.04 -11.42
N THR A 382 0.91 -15.79 -10.55
CA THR A 382 0.44 -17.11 -10.08
C THR A 382 -0.83 -17.04 -9.26
N PHE A 383 -1.06 -15.93 -8.53
CA PHE A 383 -2.35 -15.62 -7.90
C PHE A 383 -3.51 -15.70 -8.91
N THR A 384 -3.37 -15.00 -10.03
CA THR A 384 -4.40 -14.90 -11.06
C THR A 384 -4.56 -16.25 -11.77
N ALA A 385 -3.45 -16.94 -12.05
CA ALA A 385 -3.47 -18.28 -12.64
C ALA A 385 -4.19 -19.30 -11.75
N PHE A 386 -3.94 -19.27 -10.44
CA PHE A 386 -4.59 -20.13 -9.46
C PHE A 386 -6.10 -19.95 -9.46
N VAL A 387 -6.59 -18.71 -9.31
CA VAL A 387 -8.04 -18.43 -9.32
C VAL A 387 -8.69 -18.94 -10.61
N LYS A 388 -8.05 -18.70 -11.77
CA LYS A 388 -8.54 -19.14 -13.07
C LYS A 388 -8.71 -20.65 -13.15
N TYR A 389 -7.62 -21.38 -12.97
CA TYR A 389 -7.60 -22.83 -13.23
C TYR A 389 -8.30 -23.62 -12.14
N PHE A 390 -8.27 -23.15 -10.90
CA PHE A 390 -9.03 -23.78 -9.83
C PHE A 390 -10.53 -23.66 -10.09
N ALA A 391 -11.04 -22.47 -10.42
CA ALA A 391 -12.46 -22.26 -10.69
C ALA A 391 -12.94 -23.01 -11.95
N GLU A 392 -12.09 -23.13 -12.98
CA GLU A 392 -12.38 -23.89 -14.19
C GLU A 392 -12.47 -25.41 -13.94
N TYR A 393 -11.49 -25.97 -13.20
CA TYR A 393 -11.35 -27.42 -13.05
C TYR A 393 -12.10 -28.00 -11.85
N ARG A 394 -12.52 -27.21 -10.85
CA ARG A 394 -13.15 -27.75 -9.63
C ARG A 394 -14.34 -28.68 -9.87
N SER A 395 -15.10 -28.45 -10.95
CA SER A 395 -16.28 -29.25 -11.32
C SER A 395 -15.95 -30.44 -12.23
N LYS A 396 -14.89 -30.35 -13.04
CA LYS A 396 -14.48 -31.35 -14.04
C LYS A 396 -13.40 -32.30 -13.56
N ASP A 397 -12.34 -31.74 -12.97
CA ASP A 397 -11.14 -32.42 -12.51
C ASP A 397 -10.66 -31.76 -11.20
N PRO A 398 -11.24 -32.19 -10.06
CA PRO A 398 -10.94 -31.58 -8.78
C PRO A 398 -9.47 -31.80 -8.34
N ALA A 399 -8.84 -32.88 -8.80
CA ALA A 399 -7.43 -33.14 -8.54
C ALA A 399 -6.55 -32.10 -9.25
N ARG A 400 -6.85 -31.77 -10.51
CA ARG A 400 -6.16 -30.70 -11.24
C ARG A 400 -6.41 -29.32 -10.64
N ALA A 401 -7.62 -29.05 -10.16
CA ALA A 401 -7.89 -27.83 -9.40
C ALA A 401 -6.98 -27.74 -8.16
N LEU A 402 -6.89 -28.81 -7.36
CA LEU A 402 -6.01 -28.83 -6.18
C LEU A 402 -4.53 -28.67 -6.55
N ARG A 403 -4.05 -29.28 -7.64
CA ARG A 403 -2.66 -29.10 -8.12
C ARG A 403 -2.33 -27.63 -8.41
N SER A 404 -3.29 -26.85 -8.90
CA SER A 404 -3.11 -25.41 -9.13
C SER A 404 -2.92 -24.62 -7.82
N ALA A 405 -3.66 -24.98 -6.76
CA ALA A 405 -3.52 -24.39 -5.43
C ALA A 405 -2.16 -24.76 -4.80
N GLN A 406 -1.76 -26.03 -4.89
CA GLN A 406 -0.48 -26.52 -4.40
C GLN A 406 0.70 -25.86 -5.10
N PHE A 407 0.63 -25.71 -6.43
CA PHE A 407 1.66 -24.99 -7.19
C PHE A 407 1.77 -23.55 -6.72
N PHE A 408 0.64 -22.84 -6.55
CA PHE A 408 0.64 -21.49 -6.02
C PHE A 408 1.32 -21.41 -4.65
N VAL A 409 0.96 -22.28 -3.69
CA VAL A 409 1.58 -22.30 -2.36
C VAL A 409 3.10 -22.41 -2.44
N TRP A 410 3.61 -23.41 -3.16
CA TRP A 410 5.05 -23.66 -3.24
C TRP A 410 5.79 -22.61 -4.08
N TRP A 411 5.13 -22.05 -5.10
CA TRP A 411 5.66 -20.92 -5.84
C TRP A 411 5.80 -19.68 -4.96
N GLN A 412 4.79 -19.34 -4.15
CA GLN A 412 4.85 -18.19 -3.24
C GLN A 412 5.97 -18.33 -2.20
N VAL A 413 6.16 -19.53 -1.64
CA VAL A 413 7.27 -19.81 -0.72
C VAL A 413 8.61 -19.65 -1.42
N LEU A 414 8.79 -20.24 -2.60
CA LEU A 414 10.06 -20.23 -3.33
C LEU A 414 10.40 -18.84 -3.89
N SER A 415 9.46 -18.21 -4.60
CA SER A 415 9.63 -16.87 -5.17
C SER A 415 9.79 -15.82 -4.09
N GLY A 416 9.05 -15.92 -2.98
CA GLY A 416 9.24 -15.12 -1.77
C GLY A 416 10.64 -15.28 -1.20
N LEU A 417 11.15 -16.50 -1.07
CA LEU A 417 12.50 -16.74 -0.55
C LEU A 417 13.59 -16.19 -1.48
N VAL A 418 13.45 -16.37 -2.79
CA VAL A 418 14.36 -15.79 -3.79
C VAL A 418 14.33 -14.27 -3.70
N PHE A 419 13.14 -13.67 -3.65
CA PHE A 419 12.98 -12.22 -3.56
C PHE A 419 13.60 -11.66 -2.27
N VAL A 420 13.31 -12.28 -1.11
CA VAL A 420 13.93 -11.87 0.17
C VAL A 420 15.44 -11.96 0.09
N THR A 421 15.98 -13.04 -0.48
CA THR A 421 17.43 -13.23 -0.62
C THR A 421 18.03 -12.11 -1.48
N LEU A 422 17.48 -11.87 -2.68
CA LEU A 422 18.01 -10.86 -3.60
C LEU A 422 17.85 -9.43 -3.07
N ALA A 423 16.68 -9.07 -2.55
CA ALA A 423 16.43 -7.76 -1.99
C ALA A 423 17.29 -7.50 -0.74
N SER A 424 17.49 -8.51 0.10
CA SER A 424 18.38 -8.42 1.27
C SER A 424 19.84 -8.28 0.85
N LEU A 425 20.32 -9.06 -0.12
CA LEU A 425 21.68 -8.92 -0.64
C LEU A 425 21.90 -7.55 -1.28
N ALA A 426 20.93 -7.04 -2.05
CA ALA A 426 20.99 -5.70 -2.60
C ALA A 426 21.03 -4.64 -1.48
N ALA A 427 20.21 -4.79 -0.44
CA ALA A 427 20.19 -3.90 0.72
C ALA A 427 21.52 -3.84 1.49
N LEU A 428 22.28 -4.94 1.48
CA LEU A 428 23.52 -5.06 2.25
C LEU A 428 24.79 -4.83 1.43
N LEU A 429 24.77 -5.13 0.13
CA LEU A 429 25.95 -5.09 -0.72
C LEU A 429 25.93 -3.92 -1.70
N ILE A 430 24.75 -3.45 -2.12
CA ILE A 430 24.62 -2.38 -3.12
C ILE A 430 24.21 -1.08 -2.45
N LEU A 431 23.09 -1.09 -1.71
CA LEU A 431 22.52 0.13 -1.12
C LEU A 431 23.50 0.93 -0.24
N PRO A 432 24.38 0.33 0.58
CA PRO A 432 25.35 1.08 1.38
C PRO A 432 26.32 1.93 0.55
N HIS A 433 26.57 1.54 -0.71
CA HIS A 433 27.43 2.29 -1.63
C HIS A 433 26.67 3.31 -2.49
N THR A 434 25.37 3.48 -2.24
CA THR A 434 24.52 4.46 -2.91
C THR A 434 24.09 5.55 -1.93
N ARG A 435 23.58 6.65 -2.48
CA ARG A 435 22.89 7.69 -1.72
C ARG A 435 21.67 7.16 -0.95
N TYR A 436 21.11 5.99 -1.27
CA TYR A 436 19.92 5.45 -0.60
C TYR A 436 20.22 4.52 0.58
N SER A 437 21.47 4.48 1.06
CA SER A 437 21.94 3.63 2.16
C SER A 437 21.05 3.65 3.42
N TYR A 438 20.46 4.81 3.76
CA TYR A 438 19.51 4.93 4.88
C TYR A 438 18.26 4.04 4.76
N SER A 439 17.91 3.60 3.53
CA SER A 439 16.75 2.76 3.27
C SER A 439 17.01 1.25 3.41
N ALA A 440 18.27 0.84 3.60
CA ALA A 440 18.67 -0.58 3.61
C ALA A 440 17.87 -1.43 4.61
N HIS A 441 17.65 -0.94 5.83
CA HIS A 441 16.84 -1.65 6.83
C HIS A 441 15.36 -1.79 6.41
N PHE A 442 14.79 -0.77 5.75
CA PHE A 442 13.43 -0.83 5.23
C PHE A 442 13.31 -1.84 4.09
N VAL A 443 14.31 -1.89 3.20
CA VAL A 443 14.34 -2.86 2.12
C VAL A 443 14.37 -4.28 2.67
N VAL A 444 15.22 -4.57 3.65
CA VAL A 444 15.26 -5.88 4.31
C VAL A 444 13.92 -6.20 4.99
N LEU A 445 13.35 -5.27 5.76
CA LEU A 445 12.09 -5.49 6.46
C LEU A 445 10.93 -5.75 5.49
N ILE A 446 10.80 -4.95 4.43
CA ILE A 446 9.73 -5.10 3.43
C ILE A 446 9.92 -6.39 2.65
N ALA A 447 11.17 -6.75 2.33
CA ALA A 447 11.46 -8.03 1.70
C ALA A 447 10.97 -9.18 2.59
N LEU A 448 11.35 -9.18 3.88
CA LEU A 448 10.96 -10.22 4.84
C LEU A 448 9.44 -10.43 4.94
N ILE A 449 8.63 -9.39 4.74
CA ILE A 449 7.16 -9.49 4.73
C ILE A 449 6.66 -10.43 3.62
N GLN A 450 7.39 -10.51 2.49
CA GLN A 450 7.00 -11.34 1.35
C GLN A 450 7.27 -12.84 1.54
N TYR A 451 8.02 -13.25 2.57
CA TYR A 451 8.25 -14.67 2.89
C TYR A 451 7.53 -15.06 4.18
N PRO A 452 6.82 -16.21 4.23
CA PRO A 452 6.71 -17.24 3.20
C PRO A 452 5.69 -16.98 2.06
N GLY A 453 5.08 -15.79 1.97
CA GLY A 453 4.14 -15.44 0.89
C GLY A 453 2.78 -16.16 0.93
N ILE A 454 2.61 -17.16 1.80
CA ILE A 454 1.40 -17.99 1.88
C ILE A 454 0.29 -17.39 2.74
N PHE A 455 0.51 -16.28 3.45
CA PHE A 455 -0.50 -15.76 4.38
C PHE A 455 -1.77 -15.25 3.70
N GLY A 456 -1.68 -14.89 2.41
CA GLY A 456 -2.86 -14.57 1.59
C GLY A 456 -3.64 -15.79 1.08
N LEU A 457 -3.11 -17.01 1.22
CA LEU A 457 -3.62 -18.23 0.58
C LEU A 457 -5.12 -18.44 0.74
N LEU A 458 -5.64 -18.28 1.95
CA LEU A 458 -7.04 -18.58 2.23
C LEU A 458 -7.98 -17.55 1.62
N THR A 459 -7.59 -16.27 1.59
CA THR A 459 -8.31 -15.23 0.87
C THR A 459 -8.40 -15.57 -0.61
N VAL A 460 -7.27 -15.93 -1.24
CA VAL A 460 -7.23 -16.32 -2.66
C VAL A 460 -8.05 -17.59 -2.92
N PHE A 461 -7.94 -18.56 -2.02
CA PHE A 461 -8.69 -19.81 -2.11
C PHE A 461 -10.20 -19.54 -2.09
N PHE A 462 -10.70 -18.68 -1.20
CA PHE A 462 -12.12 -18.35 -1.17
C PHE A 462 -12.58 -17.61 -2.43
N GLN A 463 -11.71 -16.83 -3.09
CA GLN A 463 -12.02 -16.28 -4.42
C GLN A 463 -12.19 -17.38 -5.45
N ALA A 464 -11.20 -18.28 -5.53
CA ALA A 464 -11.17 -19.38 -6.48
C ALA A 464 -12.32 -20.37 -6.27
N TYR A 465 -12.67 -20.62 -5.01
CA TYR A 465 -13.77 -21.47 -4.57
C TYR A 465 -15.14 -20.75 -4.59
N GLN A 466 -15.17 -19.46 -4.96
CA GLN A 466 -16.38 -18.62 -5.03
C GLN A 466 -17.14 -18.43 -3.70
N ARG A 467 -16.46 -18.55 -2.55
CA ARG A 467 -16.98 -18.08 -1.25
C ARG A 467 -16.67 -16.61 -1.07
N PHE A 468 -17.33 -15.78 -1.88
CA PHE A 468 -17.02 -14.35 -1.98
C PHE A 468 -17.33 -13.57 -0.70
N ASP A 469 -18.25 -14.08 0.14
CA ASP A 469 -18.49 -13.55 1.49
C ASP A 469 -17.23 -13.61 2.37
N LEU A 470 -16.54 -14.76 2.36
CA LEU A 470 -15.33 -14.99 3.12
C LEU A 470 -14.11 -14.34 2.46
N ASN A 471 -14.03 -14.34 1.13
CA ASN A 471 -12.97 -13.67 0.40
C ASN A 471 -12.95 -12.16 0.70
N VAL A 472 -14.05 -11.46 0.42
CA VAL A 472 -14.15 -10.02 0.62
C VAL A 472 -14.07 -9.70 2.12
N GLY A 473 -14.69 -10.52 2.97
CA GLY A 473 -14.62 -10.37 4.41
C GLY A 473 -13.19 -10.46 4.97
N LEU A 474 -12.39 -11.43 4.54
CA LEU A 474 -10.99 -11.57 4.98
C LEU A 474 -10.08 -10.49 4.41
N ASP A 475 -10.27 -10.11 3.15
CA ASP A 475 -9.49 -9.04 2.50
C ASP A 475 -9.68 -7.71 3.25
N LEU A 476 -10.94 -7.31 3.48
CA LEU A 476 -11.25 -6.08 4.21
C LEU A 476 -10.90 -6.18 5.70
N LEU A 477 -11.07 -7.35 6.32
CA LEU A 477 -10.60 -7.57 7.69
C LEU A 477 -9.09 -7.32 7.80
N SER A 478 -8.31 -7.80 6.83
CA SER A 478 -6.87 -7.58 6.78
C SER A 478 -6.53 -6.11 6.59
N ASP A 479 -7.07 -5.50 5.53
CA ASP A 479 -6.65 -4.17 5.07
C ASP A 479 -7.23 -3.02 5.89
N TRP A 480 -8.43 -3.18 6.46
CA TRP A 480 -9.16 -2.08 7.11
C TRP A 480 -9.25 -2.20 8.62
N LEU A 481 -9.23 -3.40 9.20
CA LEU A 481 -9.36 -3.58 10.65
C LEU A 481 -8.06 -4.03 11.29
N LEU A 482 -7.56 -5.22 10.92
CA LEU A 482 -6.38 -5.82 11.52
C LEU A 482 -5.12 -5.02 11.25
N ARG A 483 -5.00 -4.44 10.04
CA ARG A 483 -3.91 -3.54 9.71
C ARG A 483 -3.77 -2.47 10.79
N PHE A 484 -4.80 -1.73 11.15
CA PHE A 484 -4.66 -0.72 12.19
C PHE A 484 -4.65 -1.27 13.61
N ALA A 485 -5.48 -2.27 13.91
CA ALA A 485 -5.55 -2.86 15.24
C ALA A 485 -4.21 -3.42 15.70
N LEU A 486 -3.39 -3.94 14.78
CA LEU A 486 -2.06 -4.47 15.06
C LEU A 486 -0.96 -3.46 14.78
N GLN A 487 -1.10 -2.61 13.76
CA GLN A 487 -0.08 -1.61 13.44
C GLN A 487 0.02 -0.50 14.48
N ILE A 488 -1.09 0.00 15.03
CA ILE A 488 -1.07 1.05 16.07
C ILE A 488 -0.22 0.64 17.29
N PRO A 489 -0.47 -0.51 17.95
CA PRO A 489 0.34 -0.91 19.10
C PRO A 489 1.79 -1.20 18.72
N CYS A 490 2.06 -1.81 17.55
CA CYS A 490 3.43 -2.02 17.08
C CYS A 490 4.19 -0.71 16.84
N VAL A 491 3.53 0.30 16.25
CA VAL A 491 4.09 1.64 16.07
C VAL A 491 4.39 2.29 17.40
N LEU A 492 3.45 2.28 18.36
CA LEU A 492 3.68 2.89 19.67
C LEU A 492 4.83 2.20 20.43
N LEU A 493 4.89 0.88 20.39
CA LEU A 493 5.94 0.09 21.04
C LEU A 493 7.32 0.35 20.40
N LEU A 494 7.41 0.29 19.07
CA LEU A 494 8.70 0.50 18.39
C LEU A 494 9.11 1.97 18.33
N ARG A 495 8.17 2.92 18.45
CA ARG A 495 8.49 4.34 18.77
C ARG A 495 9.16 4.47 20.12
N ALA A 496 8.63 3.83 21.15
CA ALA A 496 9.24 3.85 22.49
C ALA A 496 10.64 3.24 22.46
N TRP A 497 10.84 2.13 21.75
CA TRP A 497 12.16 1.55 21.49
C TRP A 497 13.09 2.50 20.72
N GLY A 498 12.60 3.17 19.67
CA GLY A 498 13.37 4.13 18.88
C GLY A 498 13.80 5.36 19.71
N ARG A 499 13.00 5.77 20.69
CA ARG A 499 13.38 6.82 21.66
C ARG A 499 14.53 6.37 22.57
N SER A 500 14.52 5.12 23.03
CA SER A 500 15.59 4.58 23.87
C SER A 500 16.87 4.21 23.10
N HIS A 501 16.82 4.23 21.76
CA HIS A 501 17.96 4.00 20.88
C HIS A 501 18.21 5.21 19.96
N PRO A 502 18.85 6.27 20.49
CA PRO A 502 19.02 7.53 19.76
C PRO A 502 19.72 7.42 18.40
N GLN A 503 20.52 6.37 18.15
CA GLN A 503 21.13 6.14 16.82
C GLN A 503 20.09 5.91 15.70
N TYR A 504 18.94 5.33 16.04
CA TYR A 504 17.85 5.07 15.09
C TYR A 504 16.79 6.18 15.17
N GLY A 505 16.49 6.61 16.40
CA GLY A 505 15.50 7.65 16.66
C GLY A 505 14.06 7.16 16.59
N GLU A 506 13.16 7.99 17.11
CA GLU A 506 11.74 7.66 17.24
C GLU A 506 11.05 7.42 15.89
N ALA A 507 11.35 8.25 14.88
CA ALA A 507 10.73 8.15 13.56
C ALA A 507 11.06 6.82 12.87
N PHE A 508 12.31 6.38 12.95
CA PHE A 508 12.73 5.07 12.42
C PHE A 508 12.01 3.93 13.15
N GLY A 509 11.95 3.98 14.49
CA GLY A 509 11.19 3.03 15.29
C GLY A 509 9.71 2.96 14.90
N ALA A 510 9.09 4.11 14.60
CA ALA A 510 7.72 4.17 14.10
C ALA A 510 7.57 3.42 12.77
N ALA A 511 8.49 3.63 11.83
CA ALA A 511 8.44 2.98 10.52
C ALA A 511 8.69 1.45 10.61
N LEU A 512 9.55 0.98 11.52
CA LEU A 512 9.63 -0.46 11.83
C LEU A 512 8.30 -1.00 12.36
N GLY A 513 7.63 -0.24 13.22
CA GLY A 513 6.28 -0.54 13.72
C GLY A 513 5.24 -0.70 12.62
N ILE A 514 5.32 0.10 11.56
CA ILE A 514 4.45 -0.03 10.38
C ILE A 514 4.64 -1.42 9.76
N GLY A 515 5.88 -1.81 9.47
CA GLY A 515 6.17 -3.09 8.81
C GLY A 515 5.86 -4.31 9.65
N VAL A 516 6.23 -4.30 10.94
CA VAL A 516 5.92 -5.41 11.85
C VAL A 516 4.41 -5.55 12.03
N GLY A 517 3.70 -4.43 12.19
CA GLY A 517 2.24 -4.43 12.29
C GLY A 517 1.56 -5.02 11.07
N PHE A 518 2.02 -4.65 9.87
CA PHE A 518 1.53 -5.19 8.61
C PHE A 518 1.82 -6.69 8.46
N TYR A 519 3.01 -7.15 8.84
CA TYR A 519 3.33 -8.58 8.79
C TYR A 519 2.45 -9.40 9.74
N LEU A 520 2.23 -8.88 10.95
CA LEU A 520 1.34 -9.52 11.93
C LEU A 520 -0.10 -9.54 11.44
N SER A 521 -0.59 -8.51 10.76
CA SER A 521 -1.95 -8.52 10.21
C SER A 521 -2.12 -9.61 9.16
N MET A 522 -1.14 -9.85 8.29
CA MET A 522 -1.17 -10.97 7.35
C MET A 522 -1.23 -12.34 8.08
N ILE A 523 -0.38 -12.55 9.09
CA ILE A 523 -0.36 -13.80 9.87
C ILE A 523 -1.70 -14.02 10.58
N VAL A 524 -2.22 -13.01 11.27
CA VAL A 524 -3.48 -13.10 12.00
C VAL A 524 -4.65 -13.34 11.04
N THR A 525 -4.64 -12.69 9.87
CA THR A 525 -5.65 -12.95 8.82
C THR A 525 -5.62 -14.41 8.37
N PHE A 526 -4.44 -14.97 8.11
CA PHE A 526 -4.29 -16.39 7.78
C PHE A 526 -4.84 -17.29 8.90
N VAL A 527 -4.47 -17.01 10.16
CA VAL A 527 -4.91 -17.77 11.33
C VAL A 527 -6.43 -17.71 11.49
N ILE A 528 -7.08 -16.57 11.25
CA ILE A 528 -8.54 -16.42 11.26
C ILE A 528 -9.17 -17.14 10.06
N GLY A 529 -8.51 -17.16 8.91
CA GLY A 529 -8.97 -17.89 7.74
C GLY A 529 -9.01 -19.40 7.95
N VAL A 530 -8.09 -19.98 8.74
CA VAL A 530 -8.02 -21.45 8.96
C VAL A 530 -9.32 -22.05 9.51
N PRO A 531 -9.92 -21.54 10.61
CA PRO A 531 -11.20 -22.06 11.10
C PRO A 531 -12.34 -21.81 10.11
N LEU A 532 -12.35 -20.69 9.38
CA LEU A 532 -13.36 -20.42 8.34
C LEU A 532 -13.27 -21.44 7.19
N TYR A 533 -12.05 -21.81 6.82
CA TYR A 533 -11.76 -22.81 5.81
C TYR A 533 -12.18 -24.22 6.29
N ARG A 534 -11.85 -24.58 7.54
CA ARG A 534 -12.28 -25.86 8.13
C ARG A 534 -13.79 -25.99 8.28
N ARG A 535 -14.50 -24.87 8.52
CA ARG A 535 -15.98 -24.84 8.54
C ARG A 535 -16.62 -25.18 7.19
N GLN A 536 -15.87 -25.10 6.08
CA GLN A 536 -16.32 -25.59 4.78
C GLN A 536 -16.16 -27.12 4.62
N GLY A 537 -15.74 -27.84 5.66
CA GLY A 537 -15.48 -29.28 5.59
C GLY A 537 -14.15 -29.65 4.92
N LEU A 538 -13.30 -28.65 4.61
CA LEU A 538 -12.04 -28.85 3.91
C LEU A 538 -10.87 -29.05 4.87
N ARG A 539 -9.97 -29.97 4.52
CA ARG A 539 -8.71 -30.22 5.25
C ARG A 539 -7.63 -29.29 4.73
N LEU A 540 -6.80 -28.76 5.64
CA LEU A 540 -5.75 -27.80 5.29
C LEU A 540 -4.53 -28.48 4.65
N LEU A 541 -4.18 -29.67 5.15
CA LEU A 541 -2.98 -30.41 4.74
C LEU A 541 -2.83 -30.58 3.21
N PRO A 542 -3.89 -30.94 2.45
CA PRO A 542 -3.76 -31.15 1.01
C PRO A 542 -3.35 -29.91 0.21
N LEU A 543 -3.55 -28.69 0.72
CA LEU A 543 -3.06 -27.47 0.05
C LEU A 543 -1.53 -27.35 0.08
N PHE A 544 -0.87 -27.97 1.06
CA PHE A 544 0.58 -27.92 1.24
C PHE A 544 1.32 -29.11 0.63
N LEU A 545 0.58 -30.07 0.05
CA LEU A 545 1.16 -31.20 -0.67
C LEU A 545 1.68 -30.78 -2.06
N VAL A 546 2.47 -31.65 -2.69
CA VAL A 546 3.15 -31.39 -3.96
C VAL A 546 2.75 -32.48 -4.96
N HIS A 547 1.52 -32.44 -5.47
CA HIS A 547 1.05 -33.34 -6.54
C HIS A 547 1.17 -32.73 -7.94
N PHE A 548 1.47 -31.43 -8.04
CA PHE A 548 1.65 -30.78 -9.33
C PHE A 548 2.89 -31.32 -10.07
N ASP A 549 2.85 -31.18 -11.38
CA ASP A 549 3.89 -31.61 -12.30
C ASP A 549 4.41 -30.43 -13.13
N ARG A 550 5.38 -30.71 -14.01
CA ARG A 550 5.96 -29.70 -14.90
C ARG A 550 4.91 -29.11 -15.86
N GLY A 551 3.92 -29.91 -16.27
CA GLY A 551 2.81 -29.46 -17.11
C GLY A 551 1.98 -28.38 -16.42
N THR A 552 1.56 -28.63 -15.18
CA THR A 552 0.84 -27.67 -14.33
C THR A 552 1.66 -26.39 -14.13
N ALA A 553 2.95 -26.53 -13.78
CA ALA A 553 3.84 -25.39 -13.58
C ALA A 553 3.96 -24.51 -14.84
N LYS A 554 4.21 -25.13 -16.01
CA LYS A 554 4.31 -24.42 -17.30
C LYS A 554 3.00 -23.71 -17.64
N GLN A 555 1.86 -24.37 -17.41
CA GLN A 555 0.54 -23.81 -17.68
C GLN A 555 0.25 -22.57 -16.81
N LEU A 556 0.51 -22.65 -15.50
CA LEU A 556 0.25 -21.54 -14.57
C LEU A 556 1.23 -20.37 -14.82
N LEU A 557 2.53 -20.64 -14.98
CA LEU A 557 3.52 -19.59 -15.23
C LEU A 557 3.34 -18.92 -16.58
N SER A 558 3.08 -19.68 -17.65
CA SER A 558 2.86 -19.08 -18.98
C SER A 558 1.63 -18.19 -19.01
N TYR A 559 0.56 -18.59 -18.31
CA TYR A 559 -0.62 -17.75 -18.14
C TYR A 559 -0.30 -16.51 -17.29
N GLY A 560 0.31 -16.70 -16.12
CA GLY A 560 0.58 -15.64 -15.16
C GLY A 560 1.57 -14.58 -15.67
N LEU A 561 2.66 -14.97 -16.32
CA LEU A 561 3.63 -14.04 -16.92
C LEU A 561 2.99 -13.12 -17.97
N ARG A 562 2.04 -13.64 -18.75
CA ARG A 562 1.25 -12.83 -19.70
C ARG A 562 0.29 -11.87 -19.00
N VAL A 563 -0.22 -12.21 -17.81
CA VAL A 563 -1.00 -11.26 -16.99
C VAL A 563 -0.07 -10.16 -16.44
N VAL A 564 1.11 -10.54 -15.95
CA VAL A 564 2.08 -9.59 -15.39
C VAL A 564 2.55 -8.59 -16.44
N SER A 565 2.80 -9.00 -17.69
CA SER A 565 3.22 -8.08 -18.74
C SER A 565 2.22 -6.93 -18.94
N GLY A 566 0.91 -7.21 -18.91
CA GLY A 566 -0.13 -6.17 -18.92
C GLY A 566 -0.01 -5.19 -17.73
N GLN A 567 0.18 -5.72 -16.52
CA GLN A 567 0.30 -4.89 -15.31
C GLN A 567 1.57 -4.03 -15.28
N VAL A 568 2.68 -4.53 -15.86
CA VAL A 568 3.92 -3.76 -16.02
C VAL A 568 3.69 -2.54 -16.91
N PHE A 569 2.97 -2.69 -18.04
CA PHE A 569 2.61 -1.55 -18.89
C PHE A 569 1.82 -0.49 -18.12
N TYR A 570 0.81 -0.90 -17.33
CA TYR A 570 0.03 0.02 -16.52
C TYR A 570 0.90 0.81 -15.52
N ARG A 571 1.81 0.14 -14.81
CA ARG A 571 2.72 0.79 -13.86
C ARG A 571 3.71 1.73 -14.53
N ALA A 572 4.32 1.29 -15.62
CA ALA A 572 5.23 2.12 -16.39
C ALA A 572 4.52 3.37 -16.92
N ALA A 573 3.29 3.22 -17.41
CA ALA A 573 2.49 4.33 -17.88
C ALA A 573 2.14 5.33 -16.77
N LYS A 574 1.81 4.87 -15.56
CA LYS A 574 1.57 5.78 -14.42
C LYS A 574 2.83 6.55 -14.01
N THR A 575 4.01 5.93 -14.13
CA THR A 575 5.29 6.64 -13.92
C THR A 575 5.53 7.69 -15.01
N ILE A 576 5.35 7.31 -16.28
CA ILE A 576 5.50 8.23 -17.42
C ILE A 576 4.50 9.38 -17.31
N GLU A 577 3.27 9.11 -16.89
CA GLU A 577 2.24 10.11 -16.64
C GLU A 577 2.71 11.21 -15.67
N ARG A 578 3.31 10.82 -14.53
CA ARG A 578 3.88 11.79 -13.58
C ARG A 578 5.00 12.63 -14.21
N VAL A 579 5.83 12.02 -15.05
CA VAL A 579 6.89 12.72 -15.79
C VAL A 579 6.28 13.70 -16.81
N VAL A 580 5.27 13.28 -17.56
CA VAL A 580 4.59 14.12 -18.56
C VAL A 580 3.91 15.32 -17.90
N ILE A 581 3.22 15.14 -16.78
CA ILE A 581 2.66 16.24 -15.97
C ILE A 581 3.78 17.20 -15.56
N SER A 582 4.93 16.68 -15.10
CA SER A 582 6.07 17.51 -14.69
C SER A 582 6.72 18.32 -15.81
N LEU A 583 6.67 17.82 -17.04
CA LEU A 583 7.28 18.47 -18.21
C LEU A 583 6.34 19.44 -18.93
N LEU A 584 5.04 19.15 -18.98
CA LEU A 584 4.10 19.83 -19.87
C LEU A 584 3.14 20.80 -19.18
N LEU A 585 2.98 20.72 -17.85
CA LEU A 585 2.10 21.62 -17.10
C LEU A 585 2.89 22.72 -16.38
N ILE A 586 2.42 23.95 -16.57
CA ILE A 586 2.87 25.09 -15.78
C ILE A 586 2.38 24.88 -14.34
N ASN A 587 3.26 25.08 -13.35
CA ASN A 587 2.99 24.77 -11.94
C ASN A 587 2.69 23.29 -11.66
N TYR A 588 3.43 22.38 -12.30
CA TYR A 588 3.22 20.93 -12.23
C TYR A 588 3.12 20.34 -10.81
N THR A 589 3.76 20.95 -9.81
CA THR A 589 3.70 20.50 -8.42
C THR A 589 2.31 20.65 -7.82
N GLU A 590 1.62 21.75 -8.12
CA GLU A 590 0.21 21.96 -7.75
C GLU A 590 -0.68 20.91 -8.45
N TRP A 591 -0.47 20.68 -9.75
CA TRP A 591 -1.26 19.73 -10.53
C TRP A 591 -1.08 18.27 -10.11
N LEU A 592 0.14 17.86 -9.74
CA LEU A 592 0.37 16.54 -9.15
C LEU A 592 -0.36 16.39 -7.82
N GLY A 593 -0.40 17.44 -7.00
CA GLY A 593 -1.19 17.47 -5.77
C GLY A 593 -2.69 17.33 -6.03
N LEU A 594 -3.21 18.11 -6.98
CA LEU A 594 -4.63 18.08 -7.37
C LEU A 594 -5.04 16.73 -7.98
N GLU A 595 -4.22 16.15 -8.87
CA GLU A 595 -4.44 14.83 -9.46
C GLU A 595 -4.53 13.75 -8.40
N SER A 596 -3.58 13.74 -7.46
CA SER A 596 -3.54 12.79 -6.36
C SER A 596 -4.77 12.93 -5.46
N GLN A 597 -5.17 14.17 -5.15
CA GLN A 597 -6.35 14.41 -4.33
C GLN A 597 -7.64 13.91 -5.00
N ILE A 598 -7.79 14.15 -6.30
CA ILE A 598 -8.97 13.69 -7.04
C ILE A 598 -9.01 12.15 -7.09
N HIS A 599 -7.92 11.49 -7.50
CA HIS A 599 -7.94 10.05 -7.74
C HIS A 599 -7.94 9.20 -6.45
N TYR A 600 -7.18 9.58 -5.43
CA TYR A 600 -7.02 8.75 -4.24
C TYR A 600 -8.01 9.10 -3.12
N ASN A 601 -8.40 10.37 -2.98
CA ASN A 601 -9.24 10.81 -1.85
C ASN A 601 -10.68 11.10 -2.24
N LEU A 602 -10.95 11.62 -3.45
CA LEU A 602 -12.32 11.94 -3.88
C LEU A 602 -12.95 10.79 -4.67
N MET A 603 -12.22 10.18 -5.61
CA MET A 603 -12.69 9.04 -6.41
C MET A 603 -12.63 7.68 -5.69
N PHE A 604 -12.42 7.65 -4.38
CA PHE A 604 -12.14 6.44 -3.60
C PHE A 604 -13.20 5.32 -3.72
N LEU A 605 -14.47 5.65 -4.01
CA LEU A 605 -15.52 4.65 -4.21
C LEU A 605 -15.22 3.74 -5.40
N PHE A 606 -14.67 4.27 -6.49
CA PHE A 606 -14.47 3.45 -7.69
C PHE A 606 -13.44 2.34 -7.49
N PRO A 607 -12.23 2.58 -6.94
CA PRO A 607 -11.27 1.50 -6.66
C PRO A 607 -11.82 0.43 -5.71
N ILE A 608 -12.73 0.77 -4.78
CA ILE A 608 -13.38 -0.23 -3.91
C ILE A 608 -14.26 -1.17 -4.74
N ALA A 609 -14.96 -0.66 -5.75
CA ALA A 609 -15.77 -1.45 -6.68
C ALA A 609 -14.94 -2.49 -7.45
N TYR A 610 -13.65 -2.24 -7.69
CA TYR A 610 -12.77 -3.19 -8.38
C TYR A 610 -12.77 -4.57 -7.71
N ARG A 611 -12.87 -4.64 -6.38
CA ARG A 611 -12.95 -5.89 -5.62
C ARG A 611 -14.15 -6.76 -6.01
N PHE A 612 -15.28 -6.13 -6.36
CA PHE A 612 -16.43 -6.86 -6.88
C PHE A 612 -16.12 -7.46 -8.27
N PHE A 613 -15.48 -6.73 -9.16
CA PHE A 613 -15.11 -7.24 -10.48
C PHE A 613 -14.06 -8.35 -10.41
N GLU A 614 -13.17 -8.36 -9.41
CA GLU A 614 -12.25 -9.49 -9.18
C GLU A 614 -12.98 -10.81 -8.93
N THR A 615 -14.21 -10.78 -8.40
CA THR A 615 -15.05 -11.99 -8.24
C THR A 615 -15.55 -12.54 -9.58
N ALA A 616 -15.71 -11.67 -10.59
CA ALA A 616 -16.14 -12.07 -11.92
C ALA A 616 -15.16 -13.04 -12.57
N MET A 617 -13.87 -12.89 -12.28
CA MET A 617 -12.85 -13.77 -12.84
C MET A 617 -13.12 -15.25 -12.54
N ALA A 618 -13.44 -15.60 -11.29
CA ALA A 618 -13.71 -16.99 -10.91
C ALA A 618 -15.03 -17.50 -11.52
N ALA A 619 -16.10 -16.70 -11.50
CA ALA A 619 -17.40 -17.07 -12.07
C ALA A 619 -17.35 -17.25 -13.60
N LEU A 620 -16.58 -16.39 -14.29
CA LEU A 620 -16.36 -16.47 -15.73
C LEU A 620 -15.45 -17.64 -16.09
N SER A 621 -14.43 -17.94 -15.28
CA SER A 621 -13.57 -19.12 -15.48
C SER A 621 -14.35 -20.42 -15.36
N GLU A 622 -15.25 -20.52 -14.38
CA GLU A 622 -16.13 -21.68 -14.21
C GLU A 622 -17.11 -21.83 -15.38
N SER A 623 -17.85 -20.78 -15.75
CA SER A 623 -18.84 -20.87 -16.84
C SER A 623 -18.18 -21.06 -18.21
N HIS A 624 -17.26 -20.17 -18.59
CA HIS A 624 -16.65 -20.19 -19.92
C HIS A 624 -15.72 -21.39 -20.12
N GLY A 625 -14.89 -21.72 -19.12
CA GLY A 625 -14.01 -22.89 -19.16
C GLY A 625 -14.76 -24.23 -19.22
N ASN A 626 -16.05 -24.23 -18.89
CA ASN A 626 -16.95 -25.36 -19.04
C ASN A 626 -17.86 -25.32 -20.29
N GLY A 627 -17.65 -24.36 -21.19
CA GLY A 627 -18.43 -24.20 -22.42
C GLY A 627 -19.86 -23.69 -22.19
N LYS A 628 -20.14 -23.10 -21.03
CA LYS A 628 -21.46 -22.57 -20.66
C LYS A 628 -21.60 -21.11 -21.08
N HIS A 629 -21.70 -20.90 -22.38
CA HIS A 629 -21.67 -19.57 -22.98
C HIS A 629 -22.86 -18.70 -22.59
N THR A 630 -24.05 -19.29 -22.40
CA THR A 630 -25.25 -18.55 -22.01
C THR A 630 -25.14 -18.06 -20.57
N LEU A 631 -24.65 -18.90 -19.68
CA LEU A 631 -24.34 -18.56 -18.30
C LEU A 631 -23.25 -17.48 -18.22
N THR A 632 -22.20 -17.57 -19.05
CA THR A 632 -21.18 -16.51 -19.14
C THR A 632 -21.80 -15.18 -19.57
N GLN A 633 -22.65 -15.16 -20.60
CA GLN A 633 -23.33 -13.93 -21.05
C GLN A 633 -24.25 -13.36 -19.96
N TYR A 634 -24.96 -14.22 -19.24
CA TYR A 634 -25.81 -13.83 -18.12
C TYR A 634 -25.00 -13.20 -16.98
N TYR A 635 -23.88 -13.81 -16.59
CA TYR A 635 -22.98 -13.23 -15.60
C TYR A 635 -22.45 -11.87 -16.02
N LEU A 636 -22.01 -11.71 -17.28
CA LEU A 636 -21.54 -10.41 -17.79
C LEU A 636 -22.63 -9.34 -17.69
N ALA A 637 -23.87 -9.69 -18.04
CA ALA A 637 -25.01 -8.78 -17.93
C ALA A 637 -25.25 -8.32 -16.48
N ARG A 638 -25.24 -9.27 -15.54
CA ARG A 638 -25.47 -8.99 -14.12
C ARG A 638 -24.31 -8.22 -13.46
N PHE A 639 -23.06 -8.51 -13.84
CA PHE A 639 -21.91 -7.74 -13.39
C PHE A 639 -21.96 -6.29 -13.90
N LEU A 640 -22.36 -6.05 -15.16
CA LEU A 640 -22.55 -4.70 -15.69
C LEU A 640 -23.69 -3.96 -14.99
N GLN A 641 -24.80 -4.65 -14.72
CA GLN A 641 -25.95 -4.07 -14.02
C GLN A 641 -25.58 -3.63 -12.59
N MET A 642 -25.06 -4.53 -11.77
CA MET A 642 -24.74 -4.23 -10.36
C MET A 642 -23.46 -3.37 -10.23
N GLY A 643 -22.46 -3.62 -11.07
CA GLY A 643 -21.25 -2.80 -11.12
C GLY A 643 -21.53 -1.40 -11.67
N GLY A 644 -22.42 -1.28 -12.65
CA GLY A 644 -22.94 -0.02 -13.18
C GLY A 644 -23.72 0.76 -12.14
N LEU A 645 -24.54 0.09 -11.32
CA LEU A 645 -25.21 0.73 -10.17
C LEU A 645 -24.18 1.33 -9.21
N TYR A 646 -23.15 0.56 -8.85
CA TYR A 646 -22.11 1.05 -7.95
C TYR A 646 -21.35 2.25 -8.54
N ALA A 647 -20.98 2.18 -9.82
CA ALA A 647 -20.32 3.30 -10.51
C ALA A 647 -21.24 4.53 -10.60
N ALA A 648 -22.54 4.33 -10.83
CA ALA A 648 -23.54 5.39 -10.85
C ALA A 648 -23.72 6.06 -9.49
N VAL A 649 -23.70 5.30 -8.38
CA VAL A 649 -23.68 5.83 -7.00
C VAL A 649 -22.46 6.75 -6.80
N GLY A 650 -21.26 6.26 -7.12
CA GLY A 650 -20.03 7.04 -6.96
C GLY A 650 -20.00 8.30 -7.83
N ALA A 651 -20.37 8.18 -9.10
CA ALA A 651 -20.39 9.31 -10.04
C ALA A 651 -21.44 10.36 -9.67
N SER A 652 -22.67 9.94 -9.34
CA SER A 652 -23.76 10.86 -8.97
C SER A 652 -23.45 11.65 -7.70
N LEU A 653 -22.91 10.99 -6.66
CA LEU A 653 -22.51 11.64 -5.42
C LEU A 653 -21.39 12.65 -5.66
N LEU A 654 -20.33 12.25 -6.36
CA LEU A 654 -19.18 13.13 -6.63
C LEU A 654 -19.56 14.31 -7.51
N TRP A 655 -20.45 14.12 -8.47
CA TRP A 655 -20.91 15.21 -9.31
C TRP A 655 -21.85 16.15 -8.52
N ALA A 656 -22.77 15.62 -7.71
CA ALA A 656 -23.73 16.44 -6.96
C ALA A 656 -23.04 17.29 -5.88
N LEU A 657 -22.19 16.65 -5.08
CA LEU A 657 -21.64 17.22 -3.84
C LEU A 657 -20.14 17.49 -3.89
N GLY A 658 -19.37 16.82 -4.75
CA GLY A 658 -17.92 16.93 -4.78
C GLY A 658 -17.38 18.36 -4.96
N PRO A 659 -17.87 19.16 -5.94
CA PRO A 659 -17.43 20.55 -6.08
C PRO A 659 -17.75 21.45 -4.89
N ALA A 660 -18.84 21.17 -4.17
CA ALA A 660 -19.20 21.89 -2.95
C ALA A 660 -18.34 21.42 -1.76
N PHE A 661 -18.07 20.12 -1.67
CA PHE A 661 -17.17 19.52 -0.69
C PHE A 661 -15.78 20.15 -0.78
N VAL A 662 -15.18 20.20 -1.97
CA VAL A 662 -13.86 20.81 -2.15
C VAL A 662 -13.84 22.28 -1.75
N ARG A 663 -14.88 23.05 -2.07
CA ARG A 663 -14.90 24.50 -1.79
C ARG A 663 -15.26 24.86 -0.34
N GLN A 664 -16.06 24.04 0.33
CA GLN A 664 -16.56 24.34 1.69
C GLN A 664 -15.83 23.57 2.78
N ALA A 665 -15.36 22.35 2.50
CA ALA A 665 -14.74 21.48 3.48
C ALA A 665 -13.21 21.44 3.42
N MET A 666 -12.61 21.83 2.29
CA MET A 666 -11.15 21.82 2.12
C MET A 666 -10.55 23.22 2.08
N ASP A 667 -9.24 23.31 2.32
CA ASP A 667 -8.51 24.59 2.24
C ASP A 667 -8.63 25.23 0.84
N PRO A 668 -8.65 26.57 0.73
CA PRO A 668 -8.86 27.28 -0.55
C PRO A 668 -7.90 26.90 -1.67
N GLN A 669 -6.69 26.43 -1.35
CA GLN A 669 -5.70 25.95 -2.33
C GLN A 669 -6.19 24.75 -3.16
N TRP A 670 -7.17 23.99 -2.65
CA TRP A 670 -7.74 22.84 -3.34
C TRP A 670 -8.92 23.20 -4.25
N ALA A 671 -9.39 24.45 -4.23
CA ALA A 671 -10.61 24.88 -4.91
C ALA A 671 -10.63 24.50 -6.40
N ARG A 672 -9.47 24.52 -7.07
CA ARG A 672 -9.32 24.14 -8.48
C ARG A 672 -9.65 22.68 -8.77
N ALA A 673 -9.50 21.77 -7.80
CA ALA A 673 -9.90 20.37 -7.99
C ALA A 673 -11.41 20.25 -8.29
N ALA A 674 -12.23 21.17 -7.78
CA ALA A 674 -13.67 21.19 -7.99
C ALA A 674 -14.05 21.29 -9.48
N GLU A 675 -13.24 21.96 -10.29
CA GLU A 675 -13.47 22.18 -11.72
C GLU A 675 -13.34 20.87 -12.53
N TYR A 676 -12.54 19.93 -12.05
CA TYR A 676 -12.22 18.68 -12.77
C TYR A 676 -13.00 17.48 -12.25
N LEU A 677 -13.72 17.61 -11.13
CA LEU A 677 -14.46 16.50 -10.52
C LEU A 677 -15.54 15.92 -11.43
N THR A 678 -16.20 16.75 -12.24
CA THR A 678 -17.19 16.25 -13.21
C THR A 678 -16.54 15.36 -14.27
N LEU A 679 -15.41 15.78 -14.84
CA LEU A 679 -14.66 14.96 -15.81
C LEU A 679 -14.14 13.67 -15.15
N ALA A 680 -13.62 13.77 -13.93
CA ALA A 680 -13.15 12.63 -13.17
C ALA A 680 -14.28 11.62 -12.86
N ALA A 681 -15.45 12.10 -12.46
CA ALA A 681 -16.64 11.27 -12.25
C ALA A 681 -17.08 10.55 -13.54
N LEU A 682 -17.04 11.25 -14.68
CA LEU A 682 -17.34 10.65 -15.99
C LEU A 682 -16.36 9.53 -16.36
N VAL A 683 -15.05 9.73 -16.13
CA VAL A 683 -14.04 8.66 -16.28
C VAL A 683 -14.40 7.45 -15.40
N GLY A 684 -14.81 7.71 -14.15
CA GLY A 684 -15.20 6.69 -13.19
C GLY A 684 -16.36 5.79 -13.65
N VAL A 685 -17.34 6.33 -14.39
CA VAL A 685 -18.46 5.56 -14.94
C VAL A 685 -17.99 4.43 -15.87
N PHE A 686 -16.90 4.66 -16.62
CA PHE A 686 -16.37 3.68 -17.57
C PHE A 686 -15.46 2.62 -16.95
N PHE A 687 -15.11 2.73 -15.66
CA PHE A 687 -14.29 1.71 -14.99
C PHE A 687 -15.00 0.36 -14.90
N ALA A 688 -16.29 0.34 -14.59
CA ALA A 688 -17.08 -0.89 -14.49
C ALA A 688 -17.02 -1.75 -15.78
N PRO A 689 -17.40 -1.21 -16.97
CA PRO A 689 -17.30 -1.98 -18.21
C PRO A 689 -15.85 -2.28 -18.62
N ALA A 690 -14.88 -1.40 -18.32
CA ALA A 690 -13.48 -1.66 -18.64
C ALA A 690 -12.89 -2.82 -17.82
N TRP A 691 -13.10 -2.82 -16.51
CA TRP A 691 -12.59 -3.87 -15.62
C TRP A 691 -13.27 -5.21 -15.87
N LEU A 692 -14.58 -5.22 -16.15
CA LEU A 692 -15.25 -6.47 -16.49
C LEU A 692 -14.74 -7.07 -17.80
N SER A 693 -14.43 -6.23 -18.79
CA SER A 693 -13.76 -6.68 -20.02
C SER A 693 -12.42 -7.35 -19.71
N ASP A 694 -11.60 -6.74 -18.85
CA ASP A 694 -10.31 -7.31 -18.44
C ASP A 694 -10.49 -8.66 -17.70
N MET A 695 -11.51 -8.77 -16.84
CA MET A 695 -11.81 -10.00 -16.11
C MET A 695 -12.37 -11.10 -17.00
N LEU A 696 -13.12 -10.77 -18.06
CA LEU A 696 -13.55 -11.71 -19.08
C LEU A 696 -12.35 -12.29 -19.84
N GLN A 697 -11.40 -11.45 -20.25
CA GLN A 697 -10.20 -11.90 -20.97
C GLN A 697 -9.33 -12.82 -20.11
N LYS A 698 -9.17 -12.50 -18.82
CA LYS A 698 -8.49 -13.37 -17.85
C LYS A 698 -9.26 -14.67 -17.64
N GLY A 699 -10.54 -14.59 -17.28
CA GLY A 699 -11.39 -15.76 -17.00
C GLY A 699 -11.54 -16.71 -18.20
N ALA A 700 -11.55 -16.18 -19.42
CA ALA A 700 -11.60 -16.96 -20.65
C ALA A 700 -10.25 -17.58 -21.07
N GLY A 701 -9.17 -17.42 -20.29
CA GLY A 701 -7.87 -17.99 -20.63
C GLY A 701 -7.14 -17.24 -21.74
N ARG A 702 -7.43 -15.95 -21.97
CA ARG A 702 -6.81 -15.10 -22.99
C ARG A 702 -5.93 -13.99 -22.36
N PRO A 703 -4.92 -14.31 -21.51
CA PRO A 703 -4.14 -13.30 -20.80
C PRO A 703 -3.27 -12.44 -21.74
N GLY A 704 -2.90 -12.95 -22.91
CA GLY A 704 -2.20 -12.17 -23.93
C GLY A 704 -3.07 -11.07 -24.55
N LEU A 705 -4.38 -11.33 -24.70
CA LEU A 705 -5.34 -10.32 -25.14
C LEU A 705 -5.49 -9.22 -24.09
N PHE A 706 -5.57 -9.60 -22.81
CA PHE A 706 -5.53 -8.66 -21.69
C PHE A 706 -4.27 -7.77 -21.72
N ALA A 707 -3.09 -8.37 -21.89
CA ALA A 707 -1.85 -7.60 -21.97
C ALA A 707 -1.84 -6.61 -23.15
N LEU A 708 -2.34 -7.04 -24.32
CA LEU A 708 -2.41 -6.21 -25.51
C LEU A 708 -3.42 -5.07 -25.36
N MET A 709 -4.60 -5.33 -24.80
CA MET A 709 -5.61 -4.30 -24.52
C MET A 709 -5.09 -3.26 -23.55
N LEU A 710 -4.51 -3.72 -22.43
CA LEU A 710 -3.99 -2.82 -21.40
C LEU A 710 -2.79 -2.03 -21.93
N GLY A 711 -1.85 -2.68 -22.63
CA GLY A 711 -0.71 -2.00 -23.26
C GLY A 711 -1.12 -0.98 -24.31
N GLY A 712 -2.09 -1.31 -25.16
CA GLY A 712 -2.64 -0.40 -26.17
C GLY A 712 -3.35 0.82 -25.55
N GLU A 713 -4.15 0.60 -24.52
CA GLU A 713 -4.75 1.68 -23.71
C GLU A 713 -3.67 2.60 -23.15
N GLN A 714 -2.62 2.03 -22.54
CA GLN A 714 -1.53 2.79 -21.93
C GLN A 714 -0.75 3.62 -22.95
N ALA A 715 -0.40 3.03 -24.09
CA ALA A 715 0.35 3.70 -25.15
C ALA A 715 -0.46 4.86 -25.75
N LEU A 716 -1.75 4.62 -26.04
CA LEU A 716 -2.65 5.66 -26.54
C LEU A 716 -2.80 6.80 -25.52
N ARG A 717 -2.94 6.47 -24.23
CA ARG A 717 -3.07 7.45 -23.16
C ARG A 717 -1.86 8.36 -23.07
N ILE A 718 -0.65 7.80 -23.08
CA ILE A 718 0.58 8.59 -23.09
C ILE A 718 0.66 9.45 -24.35
N GLY A 719 0.34 8.88 -25.53
CA GLY A 719 0.32 9.63 -26.80
C GLY A 719 -0.64 10.82 -26.76
N LEU A 720 -1.85 10.62 -26.23
CA LEU A 720 -2.83 11.69 -26.07
C LEU A 720 -2.41 12.74 -25.03
N PHE A 721 -1.69 12.36 -23.98
CA PHE A 721 -1.12 13.35 -23.06
C PHE A 721 -0.17 14.32 -23.78
N TRP A 722 0.72 13.81 -24.65
CA TRP A 722 1.65 14.65 -25.41
C TRP A 722 0.93 15.61 -26.39
N VAL A 723 -0.26 15.24 -26.87
CA VAL A 723 -1.02 16.06 -27.83
C VAL A 723 -1.98 17.04 -27.14
N LEU A 724 -2.68 16.59 -26.10
CA LEU A 724 -3.78 17.33 -25.48
C LEU A 724 -3.33 18.22 -24.33
N ILE A 725 -2.33 17.81 -23.53
CA ILE A 725 -1.87 18.61 -22.39
C ILE A 725 -1.29 19.96 -22.85
N PRO A 726 -0.45 20.06 -23.89
CA PRO A 726 0.05 21.37 -24.34
C PRO A 726 -1.07 22.34 -24.75
N LYS A 727 -2.16 21.82 -25.34
CA LYS A 727 -3.27 22.63 -25.88
C LYS A 727 -4.34 22.97 -24.85
N LEU A 728 -4.67 22.03 -23.97
CA LEU A 728 -5.80 22.10 -23.04
C LEU A 728 -5.38 22.05 -21.57
N GLN A 729 -4.08 22.06 -21.29
CA GLN A 729 -3.51 21.97 -19.94
C GLN A 729 -4.10 20.78 -19.16
N PHE A 730 -4.46 20.96 -17.89
CA PHE A 730 -4.98 19.89 -17.04
C PHE A 730 -6.34 19.34 -17.50
N THR A 731 -7.13 20.13 -18.23
CA THR A 731 -8.33 19.61 -18.91
C THR A 731 -7.95 18.57 -19.96
N GLY A 732 -6.88 18.83 -20.73
CA GLY A 732 -6.35 17.88 -21.71
C GLY A 732 -5.95 16.53 -21.13
N PHE A 733 -5.46 16.54 -19.89
CA PHE A 733 -5.16 15.31 -19.14
C PHE A 733 -6.43 14.47 -18.88
N TYR A 734 -7.49 15.06 -18.31
CA TYR A 734 -8.73 14.31 -18.07
C TYR A 734 -9.48 13.93 -19.35
N VAL A 735 -9.41 14.76 -20.39
CA VAL A 735 -9.96 14.43 -21.72
C VAL A 735 -9.22 13.23 -22.31
N ALA A 736 -7.89 13.15 -22.18
CA ALA A 736 -7.13 11.97 -22.59
C ALA A 736 -7.53 10.72 -21.79
N LEU A 737 -7.70 10.83 -20.47
CA LEU A 737 -8.20 9.73 -19.63
C LEU A 737 -9.58 9.24 -20.08
N LEU A 738 -10.50 10.16 -20.34
CA LEU A 738 -11.85 9.83 -20.80
C LEU A 738 -11.85 9.18 -22.19
N ALA A 739 -11.14 9.79 -23.15
CA ALA A 739 -11.06 9.26 -24.51
C ALA A 739 -10.47 7.84 -24.54
N THR A 740 -9.43 7.60 -23.73
CA THR A 740 -8.75 6.29 -23.69
C THR A 740 -9.60 5.21 -23.04
N ILE A 741 -10.26 5.51 -21.90
CA ILE A 741 -11.12 4.52 -21.24
C ILE A 741 -12.36 4.22 -22.08
N VAL A 742 -12.96 5.22 -22.74
CA VAL A 742 -14.09 5.03 -23.65
C VAL A 742 -13.67 4.15 -24.84
N LEU A 743 -12.53 4.46 -25.47
CA LEU A 743 -12.03 3.65 -26.57
C LEU A 743 -11.71 2.22 -26.13
N LYS A 744 -11.11 2.03 -24.94
CA LYS A 744 -10.89 0.70 -24.37
C LYS A 744 -12.18 -0.07 -24.21
N VAL A 745 -13.24 0.56 -23.70
CA VAL A 745 -14.55 -0.07 -23.55
C VAL A 745 -15.06 -0.50 -24.93
N VAL A 746 -15.10 0.41 -25.91
CA VAL A 746 -15.58 0.10 -27.26
C VAL A 746 -14.77 -1.03 -27.91
N VAL A 747 -13.45 -0.91 -27.95
CA VAL A 747 -12.54 -1.86 -28.60
C VAL A 747 -12.52 -3.19 -27.84
N GLY A 748 -12.39 -3.15 -26.51
CA GLY A 748 -12.35 -4.33 -25.66
C GLY A 748 -13.62 -5.16 -25.76
N TRP A 749 -14.79 -4.53 -25.67
CA TRP A 749 -16.07 -5.25 -25.82
C TRP A 749 -16.30 -5.74 -27.25
N THR A 750 -15.88 -4.99 -28.28
CA THR A 750 -15.94 -5.46 -29.69
C THR A 750 -15.08 -6.70 -29.91
N ILE A 751 -13.86 -6.71 -29.35
CA ILE A 751 -12.96 -7.85 -29.50
C ILE A 751 -13.47 -9.03 -28.68
N ASN A 752 -13.91 -8.82 -27.44
CA ASN A 752 -14.51 -9.86 -26.61
C ASN A 752 -15.72 -10.52 -27.31
N HIS A 753 -16.57 -9.72 -27.96
CA HIS A 753 -17.72 -10.22 -28.74
C HIS A 753 -17.28 -11.16 -29.87
N ARG A 754 -16.19 -10.81 -30.57
CA ARG A 754 -15.69 -11.57 -31.73
C ARG A 754 -14.83 -12.78 -31.33
N SER A 755 -14.00 -12.65 -30.29
CA SER A 755 -12.95 -13.62 -29.98
C SER A 755 -13.19 -14.51 -28.76
N ILE A 756 -14.14 -14.16 -27.88
CA ILE A 756 -14.39 -14.91 -26.63
C ILE A 756 -15.81 -15.48 -26.62
N VAL A 757 -16.82 -14.62 -26.60
CA VAL A 757 -18.23 -15.04 -26.54
C VAL A 757 -19.10 -13.98 -27.21
N ARG A 758 -20.05 -14.41 -28.05
CA ARG A 758 -20.99 -13.48 -28.71
C ARG A 758 -21.89 -12.84 -27.66
N LEU A 759 -21.68 -11.56 -27.41
CA LEU A 759 -22.39 -10.83 -26.35
C LEU A 759 -23.77 -10.40 -26.82
N ARG A 760 -24.76 -10.55 -25.93
CA ARG A 760 -26.08 -9.92 -26.06
C ARG A 760 -26.12 -8.69 -25.17
N PHE A 761 -26.56 -7.57 -25.71
CA PHE A 761 -26.62 -6.31 -24.98
C PHE A 761 -28.04 -6.04 -24.49
N PHE A 762 -28.23 -6.08 -23.17
CA PHE A 762 -29.50 -5.74 -22.52
C PHE A 762 -29.43 -4.29 -22.06
N ALA A 763 -29.63 -3.35 -22.99
CA ALA A 763 -29.39 -1.92 -22.79
C ALA A 763 -30.07 -1.35 -21.52
N TRP A 764 -31.32 -1.76 -21.26
CA TRP A 764 -32.05 -1.29 -20.09
C TRP A 764 -31.37 -1.69 -18.78
N GLN A 765 -31.12 -2.99 -18.60
CA GLN A 765 -30.57 -3.54 -17.36
C GLN A 765 -29.09 -3.20 -17.16
N MET A 766 -28.30 -3.22 -18.23
CA MET A 766 -26.85 -3.02 -18.13
C MET A 766 -26.45 -1.55 -18.02
N ALA A 767 -27.27 -0.61 -18.52
CA ALA A 767 -26.87 0.79 -18.63
C ALA A 767 -27.98 1.77 -18.21
N VAL A 768 -29.16 1.71 -18.83
CA VAL A 768 -30.19 2.74 -18.65
C VAL A 768 -30.69 2.81 -17.20
N ALA A 769 -31.12 1.69 -16.62
CA ALA A 769 -31.66 1.68 -15.26
C ALA A 769 -30.62 2.10 -14.19
N PRO A 770 -29.36 1.61 -14.23
CA PRO A 770 -28.29 2.14 -13.37
C PRO A 770 -28.02 3.64 -13.54
N LEU A 771 -28.00 4.15 -14.78
CA LEU A 771 -27.75 5.57 -15.05
C LEU A 771 -28.92 6.46 -14.59
N LEU A 772 -30.17 6.05 -14.81
CA LEU A 772 -31.36 6.74 -14.30
C LEU A 772 -31.35 6.78 -12.77
N THR A 773 -30.94 5.67 -12.13
CA THR A 773 -30.76 5.60 -10.68
C THR A 773 -29.71 6.61 -10.20
N GLY A 774 -28.57 6.70 -10.89
CA GLY A 774 -27.55 7.71 -10.62
C GLY A 774 -28.07 9.14 -10.81
N ALA A 775 -28.83 9.39 -11.88
CA ALA A 775 -29.43 10.71 -12.13
C ALA A 775 -30.42 11.12 -11.03
N ALA A 776 -31.24 10.18 -10.55
CA ALA A 776 -32.15 10.41 -9.42
C ALA A 776 -31.38 10.71 -8.13
N ASN A 777 -30.31 9.97 -7.85
CA ASN A 777 -29.45 10.22 -6.69
C ASN A 777 -28.73 11.57 -6.78
N TYR A 778 -28.24 11.94 -7.97
CA TYR A 778 -27.65 13.25 -8.23
C TYR A 778 -28.66 14.37 -7.94
N ALA A 779 -29.87 14.28 -8.50
CA ALA A 779 -30.91 15.28 -8.33
C ALA A 779 -31.29 15.42 -6.84
N LEU A 780 -31.47 14.30 -6.14
CA LEU A 780 -31.78 14.28 -4.71
C LEU A 780 -30.73 15.05 -3.90
N TRP A 781 -29.45 14.68 -4.01
CA TRP A 781 -28.41 15.32 -3.22
C TRP A 781 -28.17 16.77 -3.61
N ARG A 782 -28.39 17.11 -4.89
CA ARG A 782 -28.31 18.50 -5.35
C ARG A 782 -29.42 19.36 -4.73
N LEU A 783 -30.65 18.84 -4.66
CA LEU A 783 -31.79 19.51 -4.02
C LEU A 783 -31.57 19.65 -2.50
N VAL A 784 -31.14 18.58 -1.83
CA VAL A 784 -30.85 18.61 -0.39
C VAL A 784 -29.73 19.62 -0.10
N ALA A 785 -28.64 19.61 -0.87
CA ALA A 785 -27.54 20.57 -0.68
C ALA A 785 -27.96 22.02 -0.94
N ALA A 786 -28.88 22.26 -1.87
CA ALA A 786 -29.41 23.61 -2.15
C ALA A 786 -30.37 24.10 -1.06
N ALA A 787 -31.09 23.18 -0.40
CA ALA A 787 -32.02 23.51 0.70
C ALA A 787 -31.33 23.69 2.05
N LEU A 788 -30.11 23.18 2.22
CA LEU A 788 -29.35 23.31 3.47
C LEU A 788 -28.77 24.73 3.62
N PRO A 789 -28.78 25.29 4.85
CA PRO A 789 -28.06 26.54 5.13
C PRO A 789 -26.54 26.33 4.94
N PRO A 790 -25.75 27.41 4.77
CA PRO A 790 -24.30 27.32 4.66
C PRO A 790 -23.70 26.53 5.82
N LEU A 791 -23.08 25.39 5.51
CA LEU A 791 -22.41 24.55 6.50
C LEU A 791 -20.94 24.95 6.60
N GLY A 792 -20.40 24.99 7.82
CA GLY A 792 -18.95 25.07 8.00
C GLY A 792 -18.26 23.78 7.53
N ALA A 793 -16.93 23.79 7.41
CA ALA A 793 -16.15 22.69 6.85
C ALA A 793 -16.44 21.32 7.48
N VAL A 794 -16.56 21.27 8.82
CA VAL A 794 -16.92 20.04 9.56
C VAL A 794 -18.34 19.59 9.25
N GLY A 795 -19.29 20.52 9.22
CA GLY A 795 -20.70 20.23 8.92
C GLY A 795 -20.86 19.68 7.50
N PHE A 796 -20.23 20.31 6.52
CA PHE A 796 -20.29 19.83 5.13
C PHE A 796 -19.59 18.47 4.96
N THR A 797 -18.50 18.23 5.70
CA THR A 797 -17.83 16.93 5.74
C THR A 797 -18.80 15.84 6.22
N ILE A 798 -19.44 16.03 7.37
CA ILE A 798 -20.43 15.07 7.91
C ILE A 798 -21.56 14.84 6.91
N PHE A 799 -22.05 15.92 6.28
CA PHE A 799 -23.08 15.83 5.25
C PHE A 799 -22.64 14.99 4.04
N PHE A 800 -21.45 15.22 3.48
CA PHE A 800 -20.93 14.46 2.35
C PHE A 800 -20.80 12.97 2.66
N PHE A 801 -20.24 12.63 3.82
CA PHE A 801 -20.09 11.24 4.26
C PHE A 801 -21.45 10.59 4.55
N GLY A 802 -22.39 11.32 5.17
CA GLY A 802 -23.75 10.85 5.39
C GLY A 802 -24.50 10.59 4.07
N ALA A 803 -24.35 11.49 3.10
CA ALA A 803 -24.91 11.32 1.76
C ALA A 803 -24.33 10.11 1.03
N ALA A 804 -23.03 9.84 1.18
CA ALA A 804 -22.39 8.65 0.63
C ALA A 804 -22.99 7.35 1.20
N LEU A 805 -23.21 7.30 2.51
CA LEU A 805 -23.80 6.14 3.19
C LEU A 805 -25.26 5.92 2.78
N LEU A 806 -26.06 6.99 2.74
CA LEU A 806 -27.48 6.91 2.39
C LEU A 806 -27.71 6.67 0.89
N SER A 807 -26.76 7.05 0.02
CA SER A 807 -26.88 6.84 -1.43
C SER A 807 -27.07 5.37 -1.80
N PHE A 808 -26.47 4.42 -1.08
CA PHE A 808 -26.62 3.00 -1.39
C PHE A 808 -28.08 2.51 -1.27
N PRO A 809 -28.73 2.53 -0.10
CA PRO A 809 -30.13 2.09 0.01
C PRO A 809 -31.07 2.89 -0.91
N ILE A 810 -30.85 4.20 -1.07
CA ILE A 810 -31.63 5.04 -1.99
C ILE A 810 -31.50 4.55 -3.44
N CYS A 811 -30.28 4.26 -3.89
CA CYS A 811 -30.05 3.79 -5.24
C CYS A 811 -30.54 2.36 -5.47
N PHE A 812 -30.46 1.47 -4.48
CA PHE A 812 -31.08 0.14 -4.59
C PHE A 812 -32.60 0.25 -4.76
N PHE A 813 -33.26 1.13 -3.99
CA PHE A 813 -34.68 1.42 -4.15
C PHE A 813 -34.98 2.01 -5.53
N ALA A 814 -34.26 3.04 -5.95
CA ALA A 814 -34.47 3.69 -7.24
C ALA A 814 -34.20 2.76 -8.42
N LEU A 815 -33.24 1.83 -8.32
CA LEU A 815 -32.99 0.82 -9.34
C LEU A 815 -34.19 -0.13 -9.47
N GLY A 816 -34.78 -0.56 -8.35
CA GLY A 816 -36.04 -1.31 -8.31
C GLY A 816 -37.17 -0.54 -8.99
N LEU A 817 -37.33 0.73 -8.63
CA LEU A 817 -38.38 1.60 -9.16
C LEU A 817 -38.26 1.82 -10.68
N CYS A 818 -37.02 1.94 -11.20
CA CYS A 818 -36.74 2.13 -12.62
C CYS A 818 -36.86 0.84 -13.46
N GLY A 819 -37.41 -0.25 -12.92
CA GLY A 819 -37.49 -1.54 -13.64
C GLY A 819 -36.12 -2.19 -13.84
N GLY A 820 -35.13 -1.82 -13.03
CA GLY A 820 -33.79 -2.41 -13.02
C GLY A 820 -33.72 -3.76 -12.32
N PHE A 821 -34.85 -4.31 -11.88
CA PHE A 821 -34.96 -5.66 -11.32
C PHE A 821 -35.94 -6.46 -12.16
N ASP A 822 -35.59 -7.70 -12.45
CA ASP A 822 -36.50 -8.75 -12.92
C ASP A 822 -36.67 -9.79 -11.80
N ARG A 823 -37.66 -10.67 -11.92
CA ARG A 823 -37.90 -11.76 -10.95
C ARG A 823 -36.64 -12.53 -10.59
N TYR A 824 -35.82 -12.88 -11.59
CA TYR A 824 -34.59 -13.64 -11.37
C TYR A 824 -33.59 -12.89 -10.49
N LEU A 825 -33.38 -11.59 -10.71
CA LEU A 825 -32.51 -10.80 -9.87
C LEU A 825 -33.08 -10.61 -8.46
N ALA A 826 -34.40 -10.45 -8.34
CA ALA A 826 -35.06 -10.33 -7.05
C ALA A 826 -34.85 -11.60 -6.21
N ASP A 827 -34.98 -12.77 -6.82
CA ASP A 827 -34.74 -14.07 -6.17
C ASP A 827 -33.25 -14.27 -5.84
N GLU A 828 -32.35 -13.94 -6.78
CA GLU A 828 -30.91 -13.98 -6.55
C GLU A 828 -30.48 -13.04 -5.41
N LEU A 829 -31.08 -11.85 -5.33
CA LEU A 829 -30.82 -10.90 -4.25
C LEU A 829 -31.37 -11.42 -2.92
N ALA A 830 -32.56 -12.01 -2.93
CA ALA A 830 -33.18 -12.66 -1.78
C ALA A 830 -32.32 -13.80 -1.22
N GLN A 831 -31.68 -14.57 -2.11
CA GLN A 831 -30.71 -15.59 -1.73
C GLN A 831 -29.41 -14.98 -1.22
N ALA A 832 -28.86 -13.99 -1.93
CA ALA A 832 -27.57 -13.38 -1.65
C ALA A 832 -27.51 -12.71 -0.27
N TRP A 833 -28.52 -11.95 0.14
CA TRP A 833 -28.47 -11.28 1.46
C TRP A 833 -28.45 -12.29 2.61
N ARG A 834 -29.10 -13.46 2.46
CA ARG A 834 -29.09 -14.55 3.46
C ARG A 834 -27.70 -15.20 3.59
N MET A 835 -26.90 -15.14 2.52
CA MET A 835 -25.56 -15.71 2.42
C MET A 835 -24.45 -14.83 3.06
N THR A 836 -24.72 -13.56 3.37
CA THR A 836 -23.72 -12.58 3.89
C THR A 836 -23.29 -12.76 5.35
N GLY A 837 -23.72 -13.83 6.03
CA GLY A 837 -23.27 -14.18 7.38
C GLY A 837 -23.55 -13.10 8.43
N ALA A 838 -22.50 -12.56 9.06
CA ALA A 838 -22.59 -11.56 10.12
C ALA A 838 -23.12 -10.19 9.65
N LEU A 839 -22.99 -9.89 8.35
CA LEU A 839 -23.41 -8.61 7.76
C LEU A 839 -24.87 -8.63 7.29
N ARG A 840 -25.58 -9.74 7.56
CA ARG A 840 -26.98 -9.95 7.17
C ARG A 840 -27.93 -8.80 7.54
N PRO A 841 -27.82 -8.12 8.70
CA PRO A 841 -28.72 -7.01 9.02
C PRO A 841 -28.61 -5.84 8.02
N VAL A 842 -27.39 -5.48 7.64
CA VAL A 842 -27.12 -4.38 6.68
C VAL A 842 -27.45 -4.82 5.26
N ALA A 843 -27.08 -6.04 4.88
CA ALA A 843 -27.47 -6.61 3.58
C ALA A 843 -29.00 -6.70 3.43
N ARG A 844 -29.73 -7.01 4.51
CA ARG A 844 -31.19 -7.02 4.54
C ARG A 844 -31.78 -5.64 4.31
N LEU A 845 -31.15 -4.56 4.81
CA LEU A 845 -31.57 -3.19 4.53
C LEU A 845 -31.50 -2.89 3.02
N LEU A 846 -30.39 -3.24 2.38
CA LEU A 846 -30.23 -3.05 0.92
C LEU A 846 -31.23 -3.89 0.13
N TYR A 847 -31.46 -5.14 0.53
CA TYR A 847 -32.49 -5.99 -0.04
C TYR A 847 -33.89 -5.39 0.13
N ALA A 848 -34.24 -4.93 1.33
CA ALA A 848 -35.56 -4.35 1.61
C ALA A 848 -35.81 -3.10 0.79
N ALA A 849 -34.79 -2.23 0.65
CA ALA A 849 -34.86 -1.05 -0.20
C ALA A 849 -35.09 -1.44 -1.68
N ALA A 850 -34.32 -2.39 -2.20
CA ALA A 850 -34.47 -2.89 -3.56
C ALA A 850 -35.86 -3.51 -3.80
N HIS A 851 -36.31 -4.34 -2.87
CA HIS A 851 -37.59 -5.03 -2.95
C HIS A 851 -38.77 -4.05 -2.90
N ALA A 852 -38.71 -3.04 -2.04
CA ALA A 852 -39.71 -1.98 -1.99
C ALA A 852 -39.76 -1.18 -3.31
N GLY A 853 -38.61 -0.87 -3.90
CA GLY A 853 -38.57 -0.23 -5.21
C GLY A 853 -39.17 -1.11 -6.31
N PHE A 854 -38.84 -2.40 -6.30
CA PHE A 854 -39.31 -3.39 -7.27
C PHE A 854 -40.82 -3.66 -7.15
N SER A 855 -41.38 -3.68 -5.95
CA SER A 855 -42.82 -3.90 -5.73
C SER A 855 -43.67 -2.68 -6.06
N LEU A 856 -43.13 -1.47 -5.87
CA LEU A 856 -43.81 -0.21 -6.22
C LEU A 856 -43.64 0.17 -7.71
N SER A 857 -42.73 -0.50 -8.43
CA SER A 857 -42.40 -0.12 -9.81
C SER A 857 -43.53 -0.43 -10.80
N PRO A 858 -43.97 0.56 -11.61
CA PRO A 858 -44.86 0.28 -12.75
C PRO A 858 -44.12 -0.41 -13.92
N LEU A 859 -42.79 -0.48 -13.85
CA LEU A 859 -41.91 -1.10 -14.85
C LEU A 859 -41.46 -2.51 -14.44
N HIS A 860 -42.04 -3.06 -13.38
CA HIS A 860 -41.77 -4.41 -12.89
C HIS A 860 -41.84 -5.45 -14.02
N ASP A 861 -40.78 -6.26 -14.15
CA ASP A 861 -40.62 -7.30 -15.18
C ASP A 861 -40.79 -6.87 -16.64
N ARG A 862 -40.82 -5.56 -16.97
CA ARG A 862 -40.97 -5.11 -18.36
C ARG A 862 -39.71 -5.32 -19.22
N PHE A 863 -38.54 -5.37 -18.59
CA PHE A 863 -37.25 -5.46 -19.29
C PHE A 863 -36.38 -6.64 -18.81
N PRO A 864 -36.86 -7.89 -18.85
CA PRO A 864 -36.14 -9.02 -18.25
C PRO A 864 -34.89 -9.40 -19.04
N ILE A 865 -33.88 -9.95 -18.36
CA ILE A 865 -32.75 -10.60 -19.04
C ILE A 865 -33.22 -11.97 -19.56
N THR A 866 -33.54 -12.04 -20.85
CA THR A 866 -34.13 -13.24 -21.48
C THR A 866 -33.25 -14.49 -21.43
N LEU A 867 -31.96 -14.36 -21.10
CA LEU A 867 -31.04 -15.49 -20.93
C LEU A 867 -31.19 -16.22 -19.60
N ALA A 868 -31.87 -15.65 -18.60
CA ALA A 868 -31.90 -16.19 -17.24
C ALA A 868 -32.36 -17.67 -17.14
N PRO A 869 -33.43 -18.12 -17.83
CA PRO A 869 -33.85 -19.53 -17.76
C PRO A 869 -32.79 -20.49 -18.33
N GLN A 870 -32.19 -20.13 -19.47
CA GLN A 870 -31.17 -20.95 -20.13
C GLN A 870 -29.87 -20.97 -19.32
N ALA A 871 -29.50 -19.84 -18.73
CA ALA A 871 -28.35 -19.74 -17.83
C ALA A 871 -28.55 -20.61 -16.58
N ALA A 872 -29.75 -20.63 -16.00
CA ALA A 872 -30.08 -21.50 -14.87
C ALA A 872 -29.97 -22.99 -15.25
N ALA A 873 -30.44 -23.38 -16.45
CA ALA A 873 -30.27 -24.75 -16.95
C ALA A 873 -28.79 -25.12 -17.17
N GLU A 874 -27.99 -24.20 -17.72
CA GLU A 874 -26.54 -24.40 -17.85
C GLU A 874 -25.85 -24.54 -16.49
N ALA A 875 -26.25 -23.75 -15.49
CA ALA A 875 -25.73 -23.82 -14.13
C ALA A 875 -26.08 -25.16 -13.46
N GLN A 876 -27.35 -25.60 -13.53
CA GLN A 876 -27.79 -26.90 -13.03
C GLN A 876 -27.02 -28.05 -13.69
N SER A 877 -26.76 -27.98 -14.99
CA SER A 877 -25.97 -29.02 -15.67
C SER A 877 -24.52 -29.11 -15.18
N LEU A 878 -23.94 -28.01 -14.67
CA LEU A 878 -22.63 -28.02 -14.03
C LEU A 878 -22.69 -28.63 -12.64
N GLU A 879 -23.77 -28.40 -11.90
CA GLU A 879 -24.03 -29.06 -10.61
C GLU A 879 -24.18 -30.57 -10.80
N HIS A 880 -24.99 -31.00 -11.77
CA HIS A 880 -25.18 -32.41 -12.12
C HIS A 880 -23.89 -33.07 -12.58
N ARG A 881 -23.10 -32.46 -13.48
CA ARG A 881 -21.79 -33.00 -13.85
C ARG A 881 -20.83 -33.06 -12.67
N ALA A 882 -20.86 -32.03 -11.83
CA ALA A 882 -20.07 -32.05 -10.62
C ALA A 882 -20.48 -33.23 -9.75
N LEU A 883 -21.77 -33.64 -9.72
CA LEU A 883 -22.33 -34.81 -9.02
C LEU A 883 -22.03 -36.17 -9.70
N GLU A 884 -22.10 -36.27 -11.03
CA GLU A 884 -21.83 -37.50 -11.79
C GLU A 884 -20.35 -37.90 -11.78
N GLY A 885 -19.45 -36.92 -11.90
CA GLY A 885 -18.01 -37.12 -11.67
C GLY A 885 -17.68 -37.58 -10.23
N ARG A 886 -18.66 -37.57 -9.30
CA ARG A 886 -18.54 -38.11 -7.93
C ARG A 886 -18.84 -39.61 -7.84
N ASN A 887 -19.53 -40.20 -8.82
CA ASN A 887 -19.96 -41.62 -8.78
C ASN A 887 -19.02 -42.58 -9.53
N HIS A 888 -18.21 -42.12 -10.48
CA HIS A 888 -17.25 -42.98 -11.21
C HIS A 888 -15.87 -43.09 -10.56
N GLY A 889 -15.66 -42.47 -9.40
CA GLY A 889 -14.43 -42.60 -8.60
C GLY A 889 -14.53 -43.63 -7.46
N SER A 890 -15.61 -44.40 -7.39
CA SER A 890 -15.85 -45.44 -6.37
C SER A 890 -16.01 -46.85 -6.94
N SER A 891 -15.67 -47.07 -8.22
CA SER A 891 -15.62 -48.38 -8.87
C SER A 891 -14.20 -48.77 -9.19
#